data_AF-A0AA43FNK4-F1
#
_entry.id   AF-A0AA43FNK4-F1
#
_cell.length_a   1.000
_cell.length_b   1.000
_cell.length_c   1.000
_cell.angle_alpha   90.00
_cell.angle_beta   90.00
_cell.angle_gamma   90.00
#
_symmetry.space_group_name_H-M   'P 1'
#
loop_
_entity.id
_entity.type
_entity.pdbx_description
1 polymer ?
#
loop_
_entity_poly.entity_id
_entity_poly.type
_entity_poly.pdbx_seq_one_letter_code
_entity_poly.pdbx_strand_id
1 'polypeptide(L)'
;RAILERANLKGANLVGAMLREANLLGALLDQVILKGASLQGANLRGARIMEANLQEANLREAILQGANLEGANLEGAMLIKANLEGAILAGTNLEGSILLEANLHGANLHIADLFMASLQNADLRAAEFQNANLIRANFQGANLEDANLQDATVSYASFRNADLRRAKLEKSINLQAIQLGGADVSNAQLPEEIQKFQAVGIVEETSKNARTIFLSILAACVYSWLTLATTTDADLILGSSSLQLPVVQANVPVIGFFIAAPILLLSLYIYLHLYLKHLWESLATLPAVFPDGRTIDKVVYPWLLNSLVLLSFKRLKGNPPQFIWSFSKFRSFLVEYIKYFFSEDPRSPLWTLQVILSIVTAWMVVPITLGYFWFRYLTRHDEVFSLAHSGFIAIAVGFGYLIFYIAIMTLRNAGGEKVVIWRIRSFGAPFSIIVSAFITMLFCGFSHYIINHESALSPWFSANLAWSDLSQANLRGANLNDANLLGAQLSKREKDKTLESQMDYYRWVIGADLAGMNLRRANLEGAFLARADLSFADLQGANLASADLFGVNFRCADLRKANFKPYRVHKLIKKPDDPEPQWVDQPDLSGAIIDETTIARFRDRKMVEETLARKDEILKECAEERSKGATSLRPLPKNVKRTVVGTRPAKPE
;
A
#
# COMPACT_ATOMS: atom_id res chain seq x y z
N ARG A 1 -51.24 -11.39 -31.91
CA ARG A 1 -51.77 -10.93 -30.61
C ARG A 1 -53.18 -11.48 -30.46
N ALA A 2 -53.44 -12.29 -29.43
CA ALA A 2 -54.80 -12.75 -29.16
C ALA A 2 -55.62 -11.60 -28.57
N ILE A 3 -56.88 -11.43 -28.99
CA ILE A 3 -57.83 -10.47 -28.44
C ILE A 3 -58.85 -11.27 -27.63
N LEU A 4 -58.73 -11.19 -26.31
CA LEU A 4 -59.49 -11.94 -25.31
C LEU A 4 -60.05 -10.95 -24.26
N GLU A 5 -60.36 -9.73 -24.71
CA GLU A 5 -60.93 -8.68 -23.85
C GLU A 5 -62.26 -9.17 -23.27
N ARG A 6 -62.38 -9.11 -21.94
CA ARG A 6 -63.53 -9.58 -21.16
C ARG A 6 -63.92 -11.03 -21.44
N ALA A 7 -63.00 -11.83 -21.98
CA ALA A 7 -63.24 -13.24 -22.24
C ALA A 7 -63.44 -14.00 -20.91
N ASN A 8 -64.33 -15.00 -20.93
CA ASN A 8 -64.47 -15.93 -19.83
C ASN A 8 -63.62 -17.18 -20.07
N LEU A 9 -62.55 -17.30 -19.30
CA LEU A 9 -61.56 -18.37 -19.33
C LEU A 9 -61.44 -19.03 -17.96
N LYS A 10 -62.49 -18.92 -17.12
CA LYS A 10 -62.54 -19.50 -15.79
C LYS A 10 -62.25 -21.00 -15.84
N GLY A 11 -61.29 -21.47 -15.04
CA GLY A 11 -60.89 -22.87 -14.97
C GLY A 11 -60.22 -23.43 -16.23
N ALA A 12 -59.94 -22.59 -17.24
CA ALA A 12 -59.34 -23.07 -18.48
C ALA A 12 -57.92 -23.59 -18.24
N ASN A 13 -57.57 -24.68 -18.94
CA ASN A 13 -56.20 -25.19 -18.95
C ASN A 13 -55.42 -24.57 -20.11
N LEU A 14 -54.49 -23.68 -19.78
CA LEU A 14 -53.64 -22.92 -20.67
C LEU A 14 -52.15 -23.11 -20.31
N VAL A 15 -51.79 -24.29 -19.79
CA VAL A 15 -50.40 -24.64 -19.47
C VAL A 15 -49.49 -24.41 -20.67
N GLY A 16 -48.41 -23.66 -20.48
CA GLY A 16 -47.45 -23.33 -21.53
C GLY A 16 -48.01 -22.47 -22.68
N ALA A 17 -49.21 -21.90 -22.55
CA ALA A 17 -49.83 -21.13 -23.62
C ALA A 17 -48.98 -19.91 -24.02
N MET A 18 -48.93 -19.61 -25.31
CA MET A 18 -48.25 -18.43 -25.85
C MET A 18 -49.23 -17.26 -26.00
N LEU A 19 -49.32 -16.44 -24.96
CA LEU A 19 -50.21 -15.27 -24.84
C LEU A 19 -49.41 -13.95 -24.84
N ARG A 20 -48.28 -13.92 -25.53
CA ARG A 20 -47.44 -12.71 -25.63
C ARG A 20 -48.24 -11.57 -26.25
N GLU A 21 -48.21 -10.42 -25.59
CA GLU A 21 -48.90 -9.20 -26.00
C GLU A 21 -50.41 -9.42 -26.25
N ALA A 22 -51.01 -10.42 -25.60
CA ALA A 22 -52.44 -10.66 -25.68
C ALA A 22 -53.21 -9.54 -24.96
N ASN A 23 -54.37 -9.17 -25.50
CA ASN A 23 -55.29 -8.26 -24.83
C ASN A 23 -56.29 -9.09 -24.01
N LEU A 24 -56.12 -9.12 -22.69
CA LEU A 24 -56.94 -9.81 -21.69
C LEU A 24 -57.61 -8.79 -20.74
N LEU A 25 -57.82 -7.55 -21.21
CA LEU A 25 -58.42 -6.46 -20.43
C LEU A 25 -59.76 -6.93 -19.82
N GLY A 26 -59.86 -6.89 -18.49
CA GLY A 26 -61.06 -7.30 -17.75
C GLY A 26 -61.49 -8.75 -17.94
N ALA A 27 -60.61 -9.65 -18.40
CA ALA A 27 -60.93 -11.07 -18.58
C ALA A 27 -61.24 -11.76 -17.24
N LEU A 28 -62.09 -12.80 -17.29
CA LEU A 28 -62.38 -13.68 -16.16
C LEU A 28 -61.51 -14.92 -16.26
N LEU A 29 -60.46 -14.97 -15.47
CA LEU A 29 -59.40 -15.98 -15.42
C LEU A 29 -59.35 -16.69 -14.05
N ASP A 30 -60.42 -16.60 -13.25
CA ASP A 30 -60.50 -17.28 -11.96
C ASP A 30 -60.21 -18.78 -12.13
N GLN A 31 -59.37 -19.36 -11.28
CA GLN A 31 -58.96 -20.77 -11.29
C GLN A 31 -58.32 -21.26 -12.61
N VAL A 32 -57.87 -20.35 -13.48
CA VAL A 32 -57.18 -20.72 -14.73
C VAL A 32 -55.84 -21.38 -14.43
N ILE A 33 -55.43 -22.33 -15.26
CA ILE A 33 -54.11 -22.97 -15.17
C ILE A 33 -53.21 -22.40 -16.27
N LEU A 34 -52.31 -21.50 -15.91
CA LEU A 34 -51.34 -20.81 -16.75
C LEU A 34 -49.88 -21.16 -16.39
N LYS A 35 -49.66 -22.33 -15.77
CA LYS A 35 -48.32 -22.79 -15.40
C LYS A 35 -47.38 -22.75 -16.61
N GLY A 36 -46.24 -22.07 -16.47
CA GLY A 36 -45.23 -21.89 -17.51
C GLY A 36 -45.70 -21.11 -18.76
N ALA A 37 -46.88 -20.49 -18.73
CA ALA A 37 -47.39 -19.73 -19.87
C ALA A 37 -46.58 -18.46 -20.13
N SER A 38 -46.54 -18.02 -21.38
CA SER A 38 -45.87 -16.79 -21.80
C SER A 38 -46.88 -15.66 -21.97
N LEU A 39 -46.94 -14.76 -20.99
CA LEU A 39 -47.82 -13.58 -20.92
C LEU A 39 -47.00 -12.28 -21.03
N GLN A 40 -45.83 -12.33 -21.67
CA GLN A 40 -44.94 -11.18 -21.81
C GLN A 40 -45.68 -10.04 -22.53
N GLY A 41 -45.71 -8.86 -21.92
CA GLY A 41 -46.40 -7.68 -22.47
C GLY A 41 -47.92 -7.82 -22.56
N ALA A 42 -48.53 -8.84 -21.96
CA ALA A 42 -49.98 -9.03 -22.02
C ALA A 42 -50.70 -7.93 -21.22
N ASN A 43 -51.84 -7.48 -21.73
CA ASN A 43 -52.71 -6.53 -21.04
C ASN A 43 -53.76 -7.28 -20.22
N LEU A 44 -53.56 -7.37 -18.91
CA LEU A 44 -54.44 -8.00 -17.92
C LEU A 44 -55.08 -6.95 -16.99
N ARG A 45 -55.14 -5.68 -17.40
CA ARG A 45 -55.69 -4.60 -16.58
C ARG A 45 -57.11 -4.94 -16.11
N GLY A 46 -57.36 -4.84 -14.81
CA GLY A 46 -58.65 -5.15 -14.19
C GLY A 46 -59.14 -6.59 -14.38
N ALA A 47 -58.30 -7.52 -14.83
CA ALA A 47 -58.67 -8.92 -14.96
C ALA A 47 -58.90 -9.56 -13.58
N ARG A 48 -59.79 -10.55 -13.53
CA ARG A 48 -59.99 -11.39 -12.34
C ARG A 48 -59.24 -12.69 -12.53
N ILE A 49 -58.23 -12.95 -11.71
CA ILE A 49 -57.27 -14.04 -11.82
C ILE A 49 -57.18 -14.75 -10.45
N MET A 50 -58.30 -14.82 -9.73
CA MET A 50 -58.35 -15.35 -8.36
C MET A 50 -58.07 -16.85 -8.37
N GLU A 51 -57.30 -17.34 -7.39
CA GLU A 51 -56.95 -18.77 -7.25
C GLU A 51 -56.35 -19.41 -8.52
N ALA A 52 -55.79 -18.61 -9.42
CA ALA A 52 -55.18 -19.10 -10.64
C ALA A 52 -53.80 -19.72 -10.38
N ASN A 53 -53.40 -20.68 -11.21
CA ASN A 53 -52.04 -21.22 -11.20
C ASN A 53 -51.19 -20.57 -12.29
N LEU A 54 -50.34 -19.62 -11.89
CA LEU A 54 -49.36 -18.91 -12.72
C LEU A 54 -47.91 -19.31 -12.37
N GLN A 55 -47.71 -20.49 -11.77
CA GLN A 55 -46.38 -20.98 -11.41
C GLN A 55 -45.45 -20.94 -12.63
N GLU A 56 -44.24 -20.38 -12.46
CA GLU A 56 -43.22 -20.22 -13.51
C GLU A 56 -43.68 -19.43 -14.76
N ALA A 57 -44.82 -18.72 -14.72
CA ALA A 57 -45.31 -17.95 -15.85
C ALA A 57 -44.38 -16.76 -16.16
N ASN A 58 -44.24 -16.44 -17.44
CA ASN A 58 -43.47 -15.29 -17.90
C ASN A 58 -44.41 -14.08 -18.10
N LEU A 59 -44.47 -13.21 -17.09
CA LEU A 59 -45.26 -11.98 -17.03
C LEU A 59 -44.41 -10.71 -17.19
N ARG A 60 -43.23 -10.83 -17.81
CA ARG A 60 -42.36 -9.66 -18.08
C ARG A 60 -43.14 -8.57 -18.79
N GLU A 61 -43.03 -7.34 -18.29
CA GLU A 61 -43.69 -6.16 -18.88
C GLU A 61 -45.22 -6.29 -19.02
N ALA A 62 -45.85 -7.25 -18.32
CA ALA A 62 -47.30 -7.40 -18.34
C ALA A 62 -47.99 -6.24 -17.61
N ILE A 63 -49.19 -5.86 -18.07
CA ILE A 63 -49.99 -4.79 -17.49
C ILE A 63 -51.09 -5.42 -16.64
N LEU A 64 -50.92 -5.44 -15.33
CA LEU A 64 -51.80 -6.03 -14.31
C LEU A 64 -52.47 -4.96 -13.42
N GLN A 65 -52.50 -3.70 -13.88
CA GLN A 65 -53.07 -2.59 -13.12
C GLN A 65 -54.50 -2.90 -12.64
N GLY A 66 -54.71 -2.81 -11.32
CA GLY A 66 -55.99 -3.10 -10.68
C GLY A 66 -56.53 -4.52 -10.89
N ALA A 67 -55.70 -5.47 -11.34
CA ALA A 67 -56.12 -6.86 -11.47
C ALA A 67 -56.31 -7.49 -10.09
N ASN A 68 -57.27 -8.43 -9.97
CA ASN A 68 -57.46 -9.21 -8.76
C ASN A 68 -56.80 -10.57 -8.92
N LEU A 69 -55.70 -10.80 -8.19
CA LEU A 69 -54.94 -12.05 -8.15
C LEU A 69 -55.07 -12.75 -6.79
N GLU A 70 -56.09 -12.42 -5.98
CA GLU A 70 -56.26 -13.00 -4.64
C GLU A 70 -56.14 -14.53 -4.64
N GLY A 71 -55.27 -15.05 -3.77
CA GLY A 71 -54.98 -16.48 -3.64
C GLY A 71 -54.30 -17.15 -4.84
N ALA A 72 -53.86 -16.40 -5.85
CA ALA A 72 -53.17 -16.97 -7.01
C ALA A 72 -51.78 -17.52 -6.64
N ASN A 73 -51.36 -18.58 -7.34
CA ASN A 73 -50.02 -19.14 -7.23
C ASN A 73 -49.10 -18.57 -8.33
N LEU A 74 -48.15 -17.73 -7.95
CA LEU A 74 -47.12 -17.08 -8.77
C LEU A 74 -45.71 -17.56 -8.40
N GLU A 75 -45.57 -18.74 -7.78
CA GLU A 75 -44.28 -19.30 -7.40
C GLU A 75 -43.34 -19.35 -8.62
N GLY A 76 -42.14 -18.79 -8.47
CA GLY A 76 -41.12 -18.73 -9.52
C GLY A 76 -41.49 -17.89 -10.76
N ALA A 77 -42.61 -17.15 -10.74
CA ALA A 77 -43.03 -16.33 -11.88
C ALA A 77 -42.07 -15.17 -12.17
N MET A 78 -41.96 -14.79 -13.44
CA MET A 78 -41.10 -13.69 -13.88
C MET A 78 -41.94 -12.45 -14.17
N LEU A 79 -41.89 -11.46 -13.27
CA LEU A 79 -42.66 -10.21 -13.28
C LEU A 79 -41.77 -8.97 -13.51
N ILE A 80 -40.60 -9.15 -14.15
CA ILE A 80 -39.65 -8.07 -14.39
C ILE A 80 -40.34 -6.95 -15.18
N LYS A 81 -40.31 -5.71 -14.64
CA LYS A 81 -40.97 -4.52 -15.19
C LYS A 81 -42.49 -4.66 -15.40
N ALA A 82 -43.14 -5.61 -14.74
CA ALA A 82 -44.60 -5.71 -14.76
C ALA A 82 -45.25 -4.53 -14.04
N ASN A 83 -46.43 -4.12 -14.48
CA ASN A 83 -47.21 -3.06 -13.85
C ASN A 83 -48.40 -3.63 -13.07
N LEU A 84 -48.22 -3.79 -11.77
CA LEU A 84 -49.17 -4.29 -10.76
C LEU A 84 -49.75 -3.15 -9.91
N GLU A 85 -49.72 -1.90 -10.37
CA GLU A 85 -50.26 -0.77 -9.60
C GLU A 85 -51.72 -1.00 -9.20
N GLY A 86 -52.00 -0.87 -7.90
CA GLY A 86 -53.31 -1.10 -7.31
C GLY A 86 -53.84 -2.54 -7.42
N ALA A 87 -53.00 -3.52 -7.79
CA ALA A 87 -53.42 -4.92 -7.88
C ALA A 87 -53.72 -5.51 -6.49
N ILE A 88 -54.69 -6.43 -6.44
CA ILE A 88 -55.02 -7.20 -5.24
C ILE A 88 -54.24 -8.51 -5.31
N LEU A 89 -53.24 -8.66 -4.45
CA LEU A 89 -52.34 -9.81 -4.31
C LEU A 89 -52.50 -10.45 -2.91
N ALA A 90 -53.63 -10.23 -2.24
CA ALA A 90 -53.86 -10.77 -0.91
C ALA A 90 -53.80 -12.31 -0.95
N GLY A 91 -53.02 -12.91 -0.03
CA GLY A 91 -52.83 -14.35 0.06
C GLY A 91 -52.15 -15.01 -1.15
N THR A 92 -51.55 -14.25 -2.07
CA THR A 92 -50.83 -14.86 -3.22
C THR A 92 -49.56 -15.56 -2.77
N ASN A 93 -49.23 -16.68 -3.43
CA ASN A 93 -47.91 -17.29 -3.33
C ASN A 93 -46.98 -16.67 -4.37
N LEU A 94 -46.01 -15.86 -3.94
CA LEU A 94 -44.97 -15.21 -4.74
C LEU A 94 -43.57 -15.79 -4.42
N GLU A 95 -43.49 -16.98 -3.81
CA GLU A 95 -42.23 -17.61 -3.44
C GLU A 95 -41.26 -17.68 -4.63
N GLY A 96 -40.03 -17.20 -4.42
CA GLY A 96 -38.97 -17.22 -5.43
C GLY A 96 -39.23 -16.40 -6.71
N SER A 97 -40.31 -15.62 -6.76
CA SER A 97 -40.67 -14.82 -7.93
C SER A 97 -39.70 -13.65 -8.16
N ILE A 98 -39.61 -13.21 -9.42
CA ILE A 98 -38.68 -12.15 -9.85
C ILE A 98 -39.47 -10.90 -10.26
N LEU A 99 -39.56 -9.91 -9.38
CA LEU A 99 -40.26 -8.63 -9.56
C LEU A 99 -39.28 -7.45 -9.75
N LEU A 100 -38.14 -7.65 -10.39
CA LEU A 100 -37.15 -6.60 -10.63
C LEU A 100 -37.78 -5.43 -11.38
N GLU A 101 -37.62 -4.21 -10.86
CA GLU A 101 -38.15 -2.97 -11.47
C GLU A 101 -39.67 -2.99 -11.73
N ALA A 102 -40.43 -3.85 -11.05
CA ALA A 102 -41.88 -3.90 -11.17
C ALA A 102 -42.53 -2.70 -10.46
N ASN A 103 -43.69 -2.26 -10.97
CA ASN A 103 -44.52 -1.26 -10.31
C ASN A 103 -45.63 -1.94 -9.51
N LEU A 104 -45.56 -1.86 -8.18
CA LEU A 104 -46.53 -2.36 -7.21
C LEU A 104 -47.09 -1.21 -6.35
N HIS A 105 -47.10 0.02 -6.87
CA HIS A 105 -47.65 1.17 -6.14
C HIS A 105 -49.09 0.90 -5.69
N GLY A 106 -49.35 1.03 -4.38
CA GLY A 106 -50.66 0.80 -3.78
C GLY A 106 -51.18 -0.64 -3.88
N ALA A 107 -50.33 -1.62 -4.20
CA ALA A 107 -50.76 -3.01 -4.28
C ALA A 107 -51.06 -3.60 -2.88
N ASN A 108 -52.10 -4.43 -2.79
CA ASN A 108 -52.47 -5.13 -1.57
C ASN A 108 -51.80 -6.50 -1.53
N LEU A 109 -50.78 -6.68 -0.70
CA LEU A 109 -50.03 -7.91 -0.47
C LEU A 109 -50.31 -8.51 0.93
N HIS A 110 -51.48 -8.24 1.49
CA HIS A 110 -51.88 -8.76 2.79
C HIS A 110 -51.79 -10.29 2.83
N ILE A 111 -51.08 -10.86 3.81
CA ILE A 111 -50.88 -12.32 3.97
C ILE A 111 -50.18 -12.99 2.75
N ALA A 112 -49.60 -12.22 1.82
CA ALA A 112 -48.89 -12.80 0.69
C ALA A 112 -47.59 -13.51 1.14
N ASP A 113 -47.22 -14.58 0.45
CA ASP A 113 -45.95 -15.26 0.66
C ASP A 113 -44.91 -14.80 -0.36
N LEU A 114 -43.91 -14.03 0.10
CA LEU A 114 -42.80 -13.54 -0.71
C LEU A 114 -41.46 -14.16 -0.30
N PHE A 115 -41.48 -15.38 0.25
CA PHE A 115 -40.27 -16.10 0.61
C PHE A 115 -39.25 -16.11 -0.54
N MET A 116 -38.05 -15.58 -0.31
CA MET A 116 -36.97 -15.45 -1.31
C MET A 116 -37.33 -14.67 -2.60
N ALA A 117 -38.41 -13.90 -2.63
CA ALA A 117 -38.77 -13.09 -3.79
C ALA A 117 -37.77 -11.94 -4.01
N SER A 118 -37.54 -11.58 -5.28
CA SER A 118 -36.63 -10.48 -5.65
C SER A 118 -37.41 -9.26 -6.13
N LEU A 119 -37.46 -8.21 -5.32
CA LEU A 119 -38.13 -6.92 -5.58
C LEU A 119 -37.13 -5.76 -5.75
N GLN A 120 -35.92 -6.04 -6.22
CA GLN A 120 -34.89 -5.01 -6.34
C GLN A 120 -35.35 -3.89 -7.30
N ASN A 121 -35.16 -2.64 -6.88
CA ASN A 121 -35.57 -1.43 -7.60
C ASN A 121 -37.08 -1.38 -7.95
N ALA A 122 -37.93 -2.19 -7.31
CA ALA A 122 -39.37 -2.12 -7.51
C ALA A 122 -39.96 -0.84 -6.89
N ASP A 123 -41.05 -0.35 -7.47
CA ASP A 123 -41.87 0.72 -6.87
C ASP A 123 -42.96 0.07 -6.01
N LEU A 124 -42.86 0.23 -4.71
CA LEU A 124 -43.72 -0.35 -3.66
C LEU A 124 -44.35 0.74 -2.81
N ARG A 125 -44.43 1.97 -3.32
CA ARG A 125 -45.00 3.10 -2.59
C ARG A 125 -46.42 2.78 -2.16
N ALA A 126 -46.75 3.02 -0.90
CA ALA A 126 -48.06 2.72 -0.31
C ALA A 126 -48.54 1.26 -0.45
N ALA A 127 -47.64 0.30 -0.73
CA ALA A 127 -48.00 -1.12 -0.75
C ALA A 127 -48.33 -1.64 0.66
N GLU A 128 -49.26 -2.60 0.73
CA GLU A 128 -49.76 -3.16 1.98
C GLU A 128 -49.25 -4.59 2.19
N PHE A 129 -48.32 -4.79 3.12
CA PHE A 129 -47.64 -6.06 3.40
C PHE A 129 -48.06 -6.68 4.74
N GLN A 130 -49.19 -6.30 5.33
CA GLN A 130 -49.49 -6.72 6.68
C GLN A 130 -49.65 -8.25 6.75
N ASN A 131 -49.05 -8.87 7.75
CA ASN A 131 -48.96 -10.33 7.91
C ASN A 131 -48.28 -11.09 6.75
N ALA A 132 -47.59 -10.41 5.82
CA ALA A 132 -46.90 -11.06 4.72
C ALA A 132 -45.64 -11.81 5.20
N ASN A 133 -45.30 -12.90 4.53
CA ASN A 133 -44.03 -13.60 4.71
C ASN A 133 -42.97 -12.97 3.79
N LEU A 134 -42.03 -12.21 4.36
CA LEU A 134 -40.96 -11.52 3.63
C LEU A 134 -39.58 -12.14 3.91
N ILE A 135 -39.55 -13.37 4.44
CA ILE A 135 -38.29 -14.00 4.83
C ILE A 135 -37.37 -14.14 3.61
N ARG A 136 -36.14 -13.64 3.73
CA ARG A 136 -35.12 -13.60 2.67
C ARG A 136 -35.53 -12.84 1.39
N ALA A 137 -36.60 -12.06 1.41
CA ALA A 137 -36.98 -11.22 0.29
C ALA A 137 -35.93 -10.11 0.06
N ASN A 138 -35.71 -9.75 -1.20
CA ASN A 138 -34.71 -8.74 -1.57
C ASN A 138 -35.39 -7.45 -2.07
N PHE A 139 -35.37 -6.41 -1.23
CA PHE A 139 -35.88 -5.07 -1.52
C PHE A 139 -34.76 -4.06 -1.83
N GLN A 140 -33.58 -4.51 -2.24
CA GLN A 140 -32.45 -3.62 -2.48
C GLN A 140 -32.81 -2.52 -3.50
N GLY A 141 -32.66 -1.25 -3.11
CA GLY A 141 -32.95 -0.10 -3.97
C GLY A 141 -34.44 0.14 -4.27
N ALA A 142 -35.34 -0.66 -3.68
CA ALA A 142 -36.78 -0.50 -3.90
C ALA A 142 -37.33 0.75 -3.20
N ASN A 143 -38.45 1.27 -3.71
CA ASN A 143 -39.15 2.40 -3.11
C ASN A 143 -40.34 1.93 -2.29
N LEU A 144 -40.23 1.92 -0.97
CA LEU A 144 -41.26 1.56 0.01
C LEU A 144 -41.81 2.78 0.76
N GLU A 145 -41.75 3.98 0.18
CA GLU A 145 -42.32 5.19 0.81
C GLU A 145 -43.82 4.97 1.13
N ASP A 146 -44.21 5.29 2.37
CA ASP A 146 -45.57 5.04 2.92
C ASP A 146 -46.04 3.57 2.95
N ALA A 147 -45.18 2.59 2.67
CA ALA A 147 -45.56 1.18 2.72
C ALA A 147 -45.89 0.71 4.14
N ASN A 148 -46.81 -0.25 4.25
CA ASN A 148 -47.27 -0.78 5.53
C ASN A 148 -46.78 -2.23 5.73
N LEU A 149 -45.78 -2.43 6.57
CA LEU A 149 -45.16 -3.72 6.88
C LEU A 149 -45.48 -4.21 8.30
N GLN A 150 -46.58 -3.74 8.90
CA GLN A 150 -46.97 -4.16 10.24
C GLN A 150 -47.25 -5.66 10.28
N ASP A 151 -46.73 -6.35 11.30
CA ASP A 151 -46.88 -7.80 11.50
C ASP A 151 -46.28 -8.67 10.36
N ALA A 152 -45.56 -8.08 9.40
CA ALA A 152 -44.84 -8.82 8.36
C ALA A 152 -43.59 -9.50 8.95
N THR A 153 -43.29 -10.71 8.51
CA THR A 153 -42.07 -11.41 8.94
C THR A 153 -40.91 -11.08 8.01
N VAL A 154 -39.95 -10.29 8.48
CA VAL A 154 -38.85 -9.76 7.66
C VAL A 154 -37.50 -10.43 7.94
N SER A 155 -37.49 -11.62 8.54
CA SER A 155 -36.25 -12.33 8.89
C SER A 155 -35.33 -12.48 7.66
N TYR A 156 -34.11 -11.96 7.74
CA TYR A 156 -33.11 -11.99 6.65
C TYR A 156 -33.52 -11.26 5.36
N ALA A 157 -34.59 -10.47 5.36
CA ALA A 157 -34.91 -9.58 4.25
C ALA A 157 -33.82 -8.50 4.08
N SER A 158 -33.61 -8.03 2.85
CA SER A 158 -32.64 -6.96 2.58
C SER A 158 -33.37 -5.69 2.16
N PHE A 159 -33.32 -4.64 2.97
CA PHE A 159 -33.80 -3.30 2.65
C PHE A 159 -32.65 -2.35 2.27
N ARG A 160 -31.51 -2.89 1.85
CA ARG A 160 -30.33 -2.08 1.58
C ARG A 160 -30.59 -1.05 0.50
N ASN A 161 -30.21 0.20 0.75
CA ASN A 161 -30.44 1.33 -0.16
C ASN A 161 -31.91 1.54 -0.55
N ALA A 162 -32.86 0.95 0.18
CA ALA A 162 -34.28 1.15 -0.07
C ALA A 162 -34.72 2.53 0.43
N ASP A 163 -35.77 3.06 -0.16
CA ASP A 163 -36.48 4.23 0.35
C ASP A 163 -37.60 3.74 1.27
N LEU A 164 -37.48 3.97 2.57
CA LEU A 164 -38.44 3.57 3.61
C LEU A 164 -39.07 4.80 4.26
N ARG A 165 -39.04 5.96 3.60
CA ARG A 165 -39.60 7.20 4.17
C ARG A 165 -41.06 6.98 4.56
N ARG A 166 -41.39 7.30 5.82
CA ARG A 166 -42.75 7.14 6.39
C ARG A 166 -43.32 5.70 6.36
N ALA A 167 -42.50 4.70 6.07
CA ALA A 167 -42.93 3.30 6.12
C ALA A 167 -43.26 2.86 7.55
N LYS A 168 -44.23 1.95 7.69
CA LYS A 168 -44.69 1.42 8.99
C LYS A 168 -44.06 0.06 9.24
N LEU A 169 -43.09 -0.02 10.16
CA LEU A 169 -42.34 -1.24 10.52
C LEU A 169 -42.36 -1.54 12.03
N GLU A 170 -43.11 -0.77 12.83
CA GLU A 170 -43.10 -0.81 14.30
C GLU A 170 -43.34 -2.21 14.87
N LYS A 171 -44.25 -2.97 14.26
CA LYS A 171 -44.62 -4.35 14.64
C LYS A 171 -44.07 -5.40 13.68
N SER A 172 -43.11 -5.04 12.83
CA SER A 172 -42.48 -6.04 11.94
C SER A 172 -41.71 -7.07 12.76
N ILE A 173 -41.79 -8.33 12.36
CA ILE A 173 -41.22 -9.46 13.11
C ILE A 173 -39.78 -9.69 12.65
N ASN A 174 -38.84 -9.73 13.61
CA ASN A 174 -37.41 -9.98 13.41
C ASN A 174 -36.67 -8.95 12.54
N LEU A 175 -37.08 -7.68 12.56
CA LEU A 175 -36.31 -6.61 11.94
C LEU A 175 -34.99 -6.40 12.72
N GLN A 176 -33.90 -6.14 12.01
CA GLN A 176 -32.58 -5.84 12.54
C GLN A 176 -31.96 -4.65 11.82
N ALA A 177 -31.18 -3.85 12.54
CA ALA A 177 -30.51 -2.66 11.98
C ALA A 177 -29.69 -2.97 10.72
N ILE A 178 -29.01 -4.12 10.67
CA ILE A 178 -28.16 -4.53 9.54
C ILE A 178 -28.91 -4.66 8.21
N GLN A 179 -30.23 -4.88 8.25
CA GLN A 179 -31.08 -4.99 7.07
C GLN A 179 -31.33 -3.63 6.41
N LEU A 180 -31.15 -2.54 7.14
CA LEU A 180 -31.42 -1.15 6.74
C LEU A 180 -30.18 -0.42 6.18
N GLY A 181 -29.08 -1.15 5.92
CA GLY A 181 -27.82 -0.56 5.45
C GLY A 181 -27.99 0.32 4.21
N GLY A 182 -27.67 1.61 4.32
CA GLY A 182 -27.81 2.60 3.24
C GLY A 182 -29.24 3.02 2.92
N ALA A 183 -30.26 2.53 3.64
CA ALA A 183 -31.66 2.91 3.42
C ALA A 183 -31.95 4.35 3.88
N ASP A 184 -32.97 4.97 3.30
CA ASP A 184 -33.57 6.20 3.83
C ASP A 184 -34.74 5.82 4.74
N VAL A 185 -34.56 5.96 6.05
CA VAL A 185 -35.62 5.64 7.05
C VAL A 185 -36.24 6.89 7.65
N SER A 186 -36.17 8.03 6.96
CA SER A 186 -36.67 9.31 7.49
C SER A 186 -38.16 9.22 7.81
N ASN A 187 -38.53 9.55 9.04
CA ASN A 187 -39.90 9.47 9.56
C ASN A 187 -40.54 8.06 9.47
N ALA A 188 -39.76 7.00 9.27
CA ALA A 188 -40.26 5.63 9.35
C ALA A 188 -40.63 5.27 10.80
N GLN A 189 -41.70 4.51 10.98
CA GLN A 189 -42.09 3.98 12.28
C GLN A 189 -41.32 2.67 12.51
N LEU A 190 -40.20 2.73 13.24
CA LEU A 190 -39.34 1.58 13.52
C LEU A 190 -39.61 1.01 14.93
N PRO A 191 -39.34 -0.29 15.17
CA PRO A 191 -39.35 -0.89 16.51
C PRO A 191 -38.41 -0.17 17.47
N GLU A 192 -38.80 -0.05 18.75
CA GLU A 192 -38.06 0.70 19.78
C GLU A 192 -36.61 0.21 19.93
N GLU A 193 -36.34 -1.09 19.72
CA GLU A 193 -35.02 -1.69 19.86
C GLU A 193 -34.01 -1.16 18.82
N ILE A 194 -34.48 -0.71 17.66
CA ILE A 194 -33.63 -0.32 16.51
C ILE A 194 -33.51 1.20 16.39
N GLN A 195 -34.46 1.96 16.95
CA GLN A 195 -34.54 3.43 16.78
C GLN A 195 -33.24 4.17 17.12
N LYS A 196 -32.49 3.71 18.12
CA LYS A 196 -31.24 4.34 18.57
C LYS A 196 -30.00 3.93 17.76
N PHE A 197 -30.08 2.89 16.93
CA PHE A 197 -28.98 2.34 16.14
C PHE A 197 -27.65 2.27 16.92
N GLN A 198 -27.49 1.27 17.81
CA GLN A 198 -26.28 1.10 18.64
C GLN A 198 -24.96 1.15 17.84
N ALA A 199 -24.99 0.73 16.58
CA ALA A 199 -23.87 0.81 15.66
C ALA A 199 -23.32 2.24 15.45
N VAL A 200 -24.12 3.29 15.66
CA VAL A 200 -23.64 4.68 15.60
C VAL A 200 -22.53 4.95 16.62
N GLY A 201 -22.70 4.50 17.86
CA GLY A 201 -21.69 4.67 18.91
C GLY A 201 -20.40 3.91 18.59
N ILE A 202 -20.53 2.68 18.07
CA ILE A 202 -19.39 1.85 17.62
C ILE A 202 -18.62 2.56 16.51
N VAL A 203 -19.32 3.13 15.53
CA VAL A 203 -18.71 3.86 14.41
C VAL A 203 -18.02 5.13 14.89
N GLU A 204 -18.63 5.88 15.82
CA GLU A 204 -18.03 7.09 16.40
C GLU A 204 -16.72 6.78 17.15
N GLU A 205 -16.76 5.76 18.03
CA GLU A 205 -15.58 5.31 18.78
C GLU A 205 -14.47 4.80 17.84
N THR A 206 -14.84 3.94 16.88
CA THR A 206 -13.90 3.39 15.90
C THR A 206 -13.27 4.49 15.04
N SER A 207 -14.05 5.49 14.64
CA SER A 207 -13.56 6.64 13.86
C SER A 207 -12.59 7.49 14.67
N LYS A 208 -12.89 7.75 15.96
CA LYS A 208 -11.99 8.46 16.87
C LYS A 208 -10.66 7.72 17.07
N ASN A 209 -10.70 6.41 17.23
CA ASN A 209 -9.51 5.58 17.38
C ASN A 209 -8.68 5.56 16.09
N ALA A 210 -9.32 5.39 14.92
CA ALA A 210 -8.66 5.44 13.62
C ALA A 210 -7.96 6.80 13.38
N ARG A 211 -8.60 7.91 13.77
CA ARG A 211 -7.99 9.25 13.73
C ARG A 211 -6.74 9.34 14.58
N THR A 212 -6.80 8.86 15.82
CA THR A 212 -5.65 8.89 16.73
C THR A 212 -4.49 8.07 16.17
N ILE A 213 -4.76 6.85 15.68
CA ILE A 213 -3.75 5.98 15.05
C ILE A 213 -3.11 6.68 13.85
N PHE A 214 -3.91 7.28 12.97
CA PHE A 214 -3.40 7.99 11.80
C PHE A 214 -2.50 9.18 12.18
N LEU A 215 -2.91 10.00 13.15
CA LEU A 215 -2.09 11.13 13.60
C LEU A 215 -0.79 10.65 14.25
N SER A 216 -0.83 9.55 15.00
CA SER A 216 0.37 8.92 15.56
C SER A 216 1.31 8.40 14.47
N ILE A 217 0.78 7.78 13.40
CA ILE A 217 1.58 7.35 12.25
C ILE A 217 2.19 8.55 11.53
N LEU A 218 1.43 9.62 11.33
CA LEU A 218 1.93 10.84 10.68
C LEU A 218 3.06 11.47 11.50
N ALA A 219 2.89 11.55 12.83
CA ALA A 219 3.95 12.00 13.73
C ALA A 219 5.19 11.08 13.66
N ALA A 220 5.00 9.76 13.62
CA ALA A 220 6.10 8.80 13.47
C ALA A 220 6.82 8.94 12.12
N CYS A 221 6.09 9.20 11.03
CA CYS A 221 6.66 9.49 9.71
C CYS A 221 7.49 10.77 9.72
N VAL A 222 6.95 11.88 10.25
CA VAL A 222 7.68 13.16 10.36
C VAL A 222 8.92 13.00 11.23
N TYR A 223 8.80 12.29 12.35
CA TYR A 223 9.92 11.95 13.21
C TYR A 223 11.01 11.14 12.48
N SER A 224 10.58 10.17 11.68
CA SER A 224 11.49 9.35 10.86
C SER A 224 12.18 10.20 9.81
N TRP A 225 11.49 11.12 9.14
CA TRP A 225 12.10 12.03 8.17
C TRP A 225 13.15 12.95 8.80
N LEU A 226 12.86 13.52 9.98
CA LEU A 226 13.83 14.35 10.71
C LEU A 226 15.08 13.53 11.09
N THR A 227 14.89 12.31 11.58
CA THR A 227 16.00 11.42 11.96
C THR A 227 16.82 11.02 10.74
N LEU A 228 16.17 10.66 9.63
CA LEU A 228 16.82 10.28 8.37
C LEU A 228 17.61 11.45 7.74
N ALA A 229 17.09 12.67 7.84
CA ALA A 229 17.73 13.86 7.32
C ALA A 229 18.94 14.30 8.15
N THR A 230 18.95 14.00 9.45
CA THR A 230 20.03 14.36 10.38
C THR A 230 21.10 13.28 10.52
N THR A 231 20.80 12.04 10.14
CA THR A 231 21.77 10.93 10.17
C THR A 231 22.82 11.11 9.08
N THR A 232 24.10 11.16 9.44
CA THR A 232 25.19 11.24 8.46
C THR A 232 25.50 9.87 7.85
N ASP A 233 26.10 9.84 6.66
CA ASP A 233 26.50 8.58 6.02
C ASP A 233 27.61 7.88 6.82
N ALA A 234 28.46 8.66 7.48
CA ALA A 234 29.47 8.16 8.42
C ALA A 234 28.80 7.39 9.57
N ASP A 235 27.75 7.95 10.20
CA ASP A 235 27.04 7.28 11.27
C ASP A 235 26.40 5.95 10.82
N LEU A 236 25.86 5.95 9.60
CA LEU A 236 25.18 4.79 9.02
C LEU A 236 26.16 3.66 8.65
N ILE A 237 27.35 3.98 8.14
CA ILE A 237 28.36 3.00 7.76
C ILE A 237 29.04 2.43 9.00
N LEU A 238 29.48 3.30 9.90
CA LEU A 238 30.29 2.92 11.05
C LEU A 238 29.51 2.12 12.10
N GLY A 239 28.20 2.36 12.21
CA GLY A 239 27.32 1.61 13.12
C GLY A 239 27.65 1.75 14.62
N SER A 240 28.67 2.53 14.96
CA SER A 240 29.18 2.74 16.32
C SER A 240 28.63 4.01 16.98
N SER A 241 28.03 4.91 16.21
CA SER A 241 27.37 6.10 16.74
C SER A 241 25.98 5.76 17.27
N SER A 242 25.70 6.28 18.45
CA SER A 242 24.34 6.35 18.97
C SER A 242 23.69 7.62 18.44
N LEU A 243 22.53 7.47 17.79
CA LEU A 243 21.68 8.61 17.50
C LEU A 243 21.08 9.06 18.82
N GLN A 244 21.30 10.32 19.18
CA GLN A 244 20.42 10.98 20.14
C GLN A 244 19.12 11.29 19.40
N LEU A 245 18.13 10.47 19.68
CA LEU A 245 16.79 10.63 19.15
C LEU A 245 16.27 12.05 19.47
N PRO A 246 15.84 12.84 18.45
CA PRO A 246 15.27 14.15 18.70
C PRO A 246 14.11 14.03 19.70
N VAL A 247 13.97 15.00 20.60
CA VAL A 247 12.95 15.03 21.67
C VAL A 247 13.15 14.02 22.82
N VAL A 248 13.49 12.75 22.54
CA VAL A 248 13.53 11.69 23.57
C VAL A 248 14.90 11.57 24.25
N GLN A 249 15.97 12.15 23.66
CA GLN A 249 17.36 12.08 24.18
C GLN A 249 17.84 10.65 24.47
N ALA A 250 17.18 9.65 23.90
CA ALA A 250 17.55 8.25 24.04
C ALA A 250 18.60 7.90 22.98
N ASN A 251 19.66 7.22 23.42
CA ASN A 251 20.72 6.72 22.56
C ASN A 251 20.26 5.41 21.88
N VAL A 252 19.91 5.48 20.60
CA VAL A 252 19.56 4.30 19.81
C VAL A 252 20.65 4.06 18.77
N PRO A 253 21.15 2.83 18.62
CA PRO A 253 22.08 2.50 17.54
C PRO A 253 21.45 2.83 16.18
N VAL A 254 22.19 3.53 15.32
CA VAL A 254 21.70 3.99 14.00
C VAL A 254 21.11 2.83 13.20
N ILE A 255 21.84 1.72 13.10
CA ILE A 255 21.40 0.53 12.37
C ILE A 255 20.12 -0.06 12.99
N GLY A 256 20.03 -0.07 14.33
CA GLY A 256 18.84 -0.53 15.03
C GLY A 256 17.59 0.29 14.67
N PHE A 257 17.74 1.62 14.51
CA PHE A 257 16.66 2.49 14.07
C PHE A 257 16.22 2.19 12.63
N PHE A 258 17.17 2.03 11.69
CA PHE A 258 16.87 1.71 10.28
C PHE A 258 16.21 0.33 10.10
N ILE A 259 16.31 -0.57 11.06
CA ILE A 259 15.60 -1.86 11.03
C ILE A 259 14.25 -1.75 11.74
N ALA A 260 14.23 -1.21 12.96
CA ALA A 260 13.05 -1.21 13.82
C ALA A 260 11.97 -0.23 13.34
N ALA A 261 12.34 0.98 12.89
CA ALA A 261 11.37 2.00 12.51
C ALA A 261 10.53 1.61 11.27
N PRO A 262 11.11 1.06 10.18
CA PRO A 262 10.30 0.54 9.06
C PRO A 262 9.32 -0.56 9.45
N ILE A 263 9.73 -1.51 10.29
CA ILE A 263 8.87 -2.60 10.77
C ILE A 263 7.71 -2.05 11.60
N LEU A 264 8.00 -1.12 12.51
CA LEU A 264 7.00 -0.47 13.35
C LEU A 264 6.00 0.34 12.50
N LEU A 265 6.49 1.14 11.55
CA LEU A 265 5.65 1.92 10.64
C LEU A 265 4.76 1.01 9.78
N LEU A 266 5.30 -0.07 9.23
CA LEU A 266 4.53 -1.05 8.46
C LEU A 266 3.45 -1.72 9.32
N SER A 267 3.80 -2.10 10.55
CA SER A 267 2.86 -2.74 11.49
C SER A 267 1.71 -1.80 11.88
N LEU A 268 2.03 -0.54 12.22
CA LEU A 268 1.03 0.48 12.51
C LEU A 268 0.17 0.80 11.29
N TYR A 269 0.75 0.82 10.09
CA TYR A 269 0.03 1.03 8.84
C TYR A 269 -0.96 -0.09 8.54
N ILE A 270 -0.56 -1.36 8.70
CA ILE A 270 -1.44 -2.52 8.59
C ILE A 270 -2.57 -2.42 9.63
N TYR A 271 -2.23 -2.07 10.87
CA TYR A 271 -3.19 -1.90 11.96
C TYR A 271 -4.24 -0.81 11.62
N LEU A 272 -3.82 0.36 11.14
CA LEU A 272 -4.73 1.42 10.69
C LEU A 272 -5.69 0.93 9.61
N HIS A 273 -5.20 0.16 8.65
CA HIS A 273 -6.01 -0.36 7.55
C HIS A 273 -7.02 -1.42 8.00
N LEU A 274 -6.67 -2.26 8.96
CA LEU A 274 -7.62 -3.19 9.58
C LEU A 274 -8.71 -2.45 10.36
N TYR A 275 -8.36 -1.38 11.06
CA TYR A 275 -9.33 -0.49 11.72
C TYR A 275 -10.28 0.17 10.73
N LEU A 276 -9.73 0.69 9.63
CA LEU A 276 -10.50 1.26 8.53
C LEU A 276 -11.50 0.23 7.98
N LYS A 277 -11.06 -1.02 7.73
CA LYS A 277 -11.94 -2.10 7.29
C LYS A 277 -13.13 -2.29 8.25
N HIS A 278 -12.86 -2.37 9.56
CA HIS A 278 -13.92 -2.53 10.55
C HIS A 278 -14.90 -1.36 10.55
N LEU A 279 -14.38 -0.13 10.49
CA LEU A 279 -15.18 1.09 10.36
C LEU A 279 -16.13 1.01 9.15
N TRP A 280 -15.64 0.54 8.00
CA TRP A 280 -16.45 0.40 6.79
C TRP A 280 -17.54 -0.65 6.91
N GLU A 281 -17.24 -1.79 7.52
CA GLU A 281 -18.21 -2.85 7.78
C GLU A 281 -19.34 -2.36 8.68
N SER A 282 -19.00 -1.66 9.77
CA SER A 282 -19.99 -1.06 10.67
C SER A 282 -20.81 0.01 9.98
N LEU A 283 -20.19 0.89 9.19
CA LEU A 283 -20.87 1.95 8.47
C LEU A 283 -21.83 1.40 7.39
N ALA A 284 -21.50 0.27 6.77
CA ALA A 284 -22.36 -0.43 5.80
C ALA A 284 -23.66 -0.96 6.41
N THR A 285 -23.74 -1.07 7.74
CA THR A 285 -24.95 -1.49 8.45
C THR A 285 -25.89 -0.34 8.78
N LEU A 286 -25.41 0.91 8.73
CA LEU A 286 -26.18 2.09 9.11
C LEU A 286 -27.06 2.57 7.94
N PRO A 287 -28.23 3.17 8.24
CA PRO A 287 -29.03 3.83 7.22
C PRO A 287 -28.31 5.07 6.66
N ALA A 288 -28.61 5.43 5.42
CA ALA A 288 -28.10 6.65 4.79
C ALA A 288 -28.73 7.91 5.41
N VAL A 289 -30.01 7.83 5.77
CA VAL A 289 -30.76 8.88 6.47
C VAL A 289 -31.50 8.25 7.64
N PHE A 290 -31.31 8.82 8.83
CA PHE A 290 -31.85 8.33 10.09
C PHE A 290 -33.33 8.72 10.27
N PRO A 291 -34.05 8.12 11.25
CA PRO A 291 -35.47 8.41 11.48
C PRO A 291 -35.79 9.89 11.71
N ASP A 292 -34.84 10.64 12.26
CA ASP A 292 -34.92 12.09 12.50
C ASP A 292 -34.59 12.96 11.27
N GLY A 293 -34.35 12.34 10.11
CA GLY A 293 -34.00 13.02 8.86
C GLY A 293 -32.54 13.48 8.79
N ARG A 294 -31.71 13.19 9.79
CA ARG A 294 -30.27 13.49 9.70
C ARG A 294 -29.59 12.48 8.79
N THR A 295 -28.71 12.97 7.94
CA THR A 295 -27.86 12.16 7.07
C THR A 295 -26.68 11.60 7.86
N ILE A 296 -26.16 10.45 7.40
CA ILE A 296 -25.07 9.74 8.08
C ILE A 296 -23.81 10.60 8.28
N ASP A 297 -23.52 11.57 7.41
CA ASP A 297 -22.39 12.50 7.54
C ASP A 297 -22.54 13.51 8.70
N LYS A 298 -23.78 13.78 9.13
CA LYS A 298 -24.08 14.65 10.26
C LYS A 298 -24.11 13.89 11.58
N VAL A 299 -24.44 12.60 11.53
CA VAL A 299 -24.53 11.72 12.72
C VAL A 299 -23.17 11.15 13.07
N VAL A 300 -22.40 10.73 12.06
CA VAL A 300 -21.06 10.17 12.22
C VAL A 300 -20.06 11.24 11.82
N TYR A 301 -19.40 11.89 12.80
CA TYR A 301 -18.41 12.95 12.56
C TYR A 301 -17.47 12.60 11.39
N PRO A 302 -17.33 13.49 10.39
CA PRO A 302 -16.51 13.22 9.21
C PRO A 302 -15.04 13.25 9.59
N TRP A 303 -14.46 12.07 9.79
CA TRP A 303 -13.02 11.92 9.73
C TRP A 303 -12.57 11.86 8.26
N LEU A 304 -11.32 12.23 8.02
CA LEU A 304 -10.68 12.45 6.71
C LEU A 304 -10.98 11.36 5.65
N LEU A 305 -11.16 10.12 6.11
CA LEU A 305 -11.43 8.97 5.26
C LEU A 305 -12.92 8.71 5.01
N ASN A 306 -13.84 9.12 5.89
CA ASN A 306 -15.29 8.88 5.73
C ASN A 306 -15.86 9.54 4.46
N SER A 307 -15.25 10.62 3.98
CA SER A 307 -15.63 11.30 2.74
C SER A 307 -15.57 10.38 1.51
N LEU A 308 -14.59 9.46 1.43
CA LEU A 308 -14.50 8.45 0.36
C LEU A 308 -15.71 7.51 0.36
N VAL A 309 -16.20 7.22 1.56
CA VAL A 309 -17.26 6.25 1.75
C VAL A 309 -18.62 6.88 1.63
N LEU A 310 -18.81 8.10 2.10
CA LEU A 310 -19.95 8.94 1.77
C LEU A 310 -20.08 9.16 0.25
N LEU A 311 -18.97 9.35 -0.46
CA LEU A 311 -18.93 9.39 -1.94
C LEU A 311 -19.36 8.05 -2.57
N SER A 312 -19.01 6.93 -1.94
CA SER A 312 -19.46 5.61 -2.40
C SER A 312 -20.95 5.38 -2.14
N PHE A 313 -21.49 5.85 -1.01
CA PHE A 313 -22.91 5.79 -0.66
C PHE A 313 -23.78 6.62 -1.61
N LYS A 314 -23.36 7.86 -1.95
CA LYS A 314 -24.06 8.72 -2.92
C LYS A 314 -24.16 8.07 -4.32
N ARG A 315 -23.22 7.16 -4.66
CA ARG A 315 -23.18 6.39 -5.91
C ARG A 315 -23.90 5.02 -5.85
N LEU A 316 -24.58 4.66 -4.75
CA LEU A 316 -25.27 3.37 -4.61
C LEU A 316 -26.59 3.25 -5.41
N LYS A 317 -27.04 4.30 -6.10
CA LYS A 317 -28.22 4.26 -6.99
C LYS A 317 -27.93 3.72 -8.41
N GLY A 318 -26.69 3.39 -8.75
CA GLY A 318 -26.32 2.93 -10.09
C GLY A 318 -25.90 1.45 -10.15
N ASN A 319 -26.49 0.69 -11.08
CA ASN A 319 -25.98 -0.64 -11.45
C ASN A 319 -24.54 -0.52 -11.98
N PRO A 320 -23.62 -1.45 -11.59
CA PRO A 320 -22.28 -1.44 -12.15
C PRO A 320 -22.32 -1.79 -13.65
N PRO A 321 -21.53 -1.13 -14.51
CA PRO A 321 -21.24 -1.69 -15.82
C PRO A 321 -20.51 -3.03 -15.61
N GLN A 322 -20.98 -4.09 -16.26
CA GLN A 322 -20.36 -5.41 -16.26
C GLN A 322 -18.97 -5.29 -16.94
N PHE A 323 -17.87 -5.20 -16.18
CA PHE A 323 -16.55 -4.89 -16.76
C PHE A 323 -15.44 -5.86 -16.38
N ILE A 324 -14.95 -6.54 -17.42
CA ILE A 324 -13.73 -7.36 -17.49
C ILE A 324 -12.55 -6.41 -17.77
N TRP A 325 -11.45 -6.53 -17.02
CA TRP A 325 -10.35 -5.55 -17.01
C TRP A 325 -9.35 -5.68 -18.16
N SER A 326 -8.95 -4.51 -18.71
CA SER A 326 -7.80 -4.24 -19.61
C SER A 326 -7.16 -2.90 -19.19
N PHE A 327 -5.84 -2.74 -19.35
CA PHE A 327 -5.06 -1.56 -18.91
C PHE A 327 -5.49 -0.25 -19.58
N SER A 328 -6.00 -0.30 -20.83
CA SER A 328 -6.52 0.88 -21.52
C SER A 328 -7.83 1.42 -20.91
N LYS A 329 -8.64 0.53 -20.33
CA LYS A 329 -9.86 0.86 -19.61
C LYS A 329 -9.62 1.38 -18.18
N PHE A 330 -8.44 1.13 -17.59
CA PHE A 330 -8.01 1.78 -16.33
C PHE A 330 -7.90 3.28 -16.51
N ARG A 331 -7.22 3.69 -17.58
CA ARG A 331 -7.00 5.11 -17.88
C ARG A 331 -8.31 5.82 -18.17
N SER A 332 -9.21 5.21 -18.93
CA SER A 332 -10.54 5.79 -19.18
C SER A 332 -11.36 5.83 -17.90
N PHE A 333 -11.36 4.79 -17.06
CA PHE A 333 -12.01 4.81 -15.76
C PHE A 333 -11.44 5.89 -14.84
N LEU A 334 -10.12 6.07 -14.78
CA LEU A 334 -9.49 7.09 -13.94
C LEU A 334 -9.81 8.49 -14.46
N VAL A 335 -9.82 8.69 -15.77
CA VAL A 335 -10.21 9.96 -16.43
C VAL A 335 -11.70 10.24 -16.28
N GLU A 336 -12.57 9.24 -16.37
CA GLU A 336 -14.02 9.34 -16.24
C GLU A 336 -14.42 9.48 -14.76
N TYR A 337 -13.73 8.78 -13.86
CA TYR A 337 -13.81 8.96 -12.41
C TYR A 337 -13.37 10.36 -12.01
N ILE A 338 -12.27 10.88 -12.57
CA ILE A 338 -11.80 12.25 -12.37
C ILE A 338 -12.79 13.27 -12.97
N LYS A 339 -13.22 13.11 -14.22
CA LYS A 339 -14.19 14.01 -14.88
C LYS A 339 -15.53 14.06 -14.15
N TYR A 340 -16.04 12.91 -13.71
CA TYR A 340 -17.28 12.80 -12.95
C TYR A 340 -17.12 13.31 -11.50
N PHE A 341 -15.95 13.10 -10.89
CA PHE A 341 -15.57 13.72 -9.61
C PHE A 341 -15.51 15.26 -9.68
N PHE A 342 -15.26 15.82 -10.86
CA PHE A 342 -15.34 17.26 -11.12
C PHE A 342 -16.74 17.75 -11.54
N SER A 343 -17.69 16.89 -11.92
CA SER A 343 -18.95 17.32 -12.55
C SER A 343 -20.23 17.22 -11.71
N GLU A 344 -20.29 16.43 -10.64
CA GLU A 344 -21.57 16.15 -9.93
C GLU A 344 -21.65 16.56 -8.45
N ASP A 345 -20.59 17.05 -7.81
CA ASP A 345 -20.69 17.56 -6.43
C ASP A 345 -20.65 19.10 -6.43
N PRO A 346 -21.69 19.81 -5.96
CA PRO A 346 -21.74 21.28 -5.93
C PRO A 346 -20.80 21.90 -4.87
N ARG A 347 -19.79 21.16 -4.40
CA ARG A 347 -18.82 21.60 -3.39
C ARG A 347 -17.60 22.22 -4.06
N SER A 348 -17.04 23.25 -3.43
CA SER A 348 -15.91 24.02 -3.94
C SER A 348 -14.69 23.15 -4.33
N PRO A 349 -13.85 23.56 -5.30
CA PRO A 349 -12.60 22.87 -5.67
C PRO A 349 -11.68 22.54 -4.50
N LEU A 350 -11.78 23.29 -3.40
CA LEU A 350 -11.03 23.07 -2.16
C LEU A 350 -11.40 21.77 -1.46
N TRP A 351 -12.67 21.37 -1.48
CA TRP A 351 -13.13 20.11 -0.88
C TRP A 351 -12.59 18.90 -1.65
N THR A 352 -12.62 18.98 -2.98
CA THR A 352 -12.05 18.00 -3.91
C THR A 352 -10.54 17.81 -3.67
N LEU A 353 -9.81 18.91 -3.55
CA LEU A 353 -8.37 18.90 -3.26
C LEU A 353 -8.09 18.32 -1.87
N GLN A 354 -8.90 18.67 -0.88
CA GLN A 354 -8.82 18.09 0.47
C GLN A 354 -8.98 16.57 0.43
N VAL A 355 -9.95 16.03 -0.31
CA VAL A 355 -10.16 14.58 -0.43
C VAL A 355 -8.96 13.90 -1.11
N ILE A 356 -8.44 14.45 -2.20
CA ILE A 356 -7.25 13.90 -2.86
C ILE A 356 -6.05 13.88 -1.91
N LEU A 357 -5.79 15.01 -1.23
CA LEU A 357 -4.68 15.13 -0.29
C LEU A 357 -4.82 14.12 0.85
N SER A 358 -6.05 13.90 1.30
CA SER A 358 -6.39 12.93 2.34
C SER A 358 -6.08 11.50 1.93
N ILE A 359 -6.45 11.13 0.70
CA ILE A 359 -6.19 9.79 0.16
C ILE A 359 -4.69 9.59 0.00
N VAL A 360 -4.00 10.56 -0.60
CA VAL A 360 -2.55 10.49 -0.80
C VAL A 360 -1.84 10.38 0.56
N THR A 361 -2.27 11.15 1.55
CA THR A 361 -1.63 11.12 2.87
C THR A 361 -1.95 9.82 3.61
N ALA A 362 -3.20 9.32 3.58
CA ALA A 362 -3.57 8.08 4.26
C ALA A 362 -2.94 6.82 3.65
N TRP A 363 -2.74 6.78 2.33
CA TRP A 363 -2.21 5.59 1.66
C TRP A 363 -0.72 5.68 1.33
N MET A 364 -0.18 6.87 1.02
CA MET A 364 1.19 6.97 0.50
C MET A 364 2.21 7.49 1.52
N VAL A 365 1.79 8.08 2.65
CA VAL A 365 2.76 8.63 3.62
C VAL A 365 3.74 7.58 4.14
N VAL A 366 3.24 6.37 4.45
CA VAL A 366 4.09 5.26 4.94
C VAL A 366 4.95 4.69 3.80
N PRO A 367 4.41 4.31 2.63
CA PRO A 367 5.25 3.91 1.49
C PRO A 367 6.35 4.91 1.13
N ILE A 368 6.06 6.22 1.13
CA ILE A 368 7.05 7.28 0.88
C ILE A 368 8.12 7.29 1.96
N THR A 369 7.71 7.17 3.24
CA THR A 369 8.65 7.10 4.36
C THR A 369 9.56 5.88 4.27
N LEU A 370 9.01 4.70 3.94
CA LEU A 370 9.76 3.47 3.71
C LEU A 370 10.72 3.62 2.51
N GLY A 371 10.29 4.31 1.45
CA GLY A 371 11.13 4.68 0.32
C GLY A 371 12.31 5.56 0.73
N TYR A 372 12.12 6.49 1.68
CA TYR A 372 13.21 7.31 2.19
C TYR A 372 14.20 6.51 3.04
N PHE A 373 13.72 5.57 3.86
CA PHE A 373 14.59 4.60 4.56
C PHE A 373 15.41 3.79 3.56
N TRP A 374 14.77 3.21 2.54
CA TRP A 374 15.46 2.46 1.49
C TRP A 374 16.53 3.31 0.79
N PHE A 375 16.17 4.54 0.39
CA PHE A 375 17.08 5.48 -0.27
C PHE A 375 18.31 5.79 0.60
N ARG A 376 18.10 6.11 1.89
CA ARG A 376 19.22 6.41 2.80
C ARG A 376 20.05 5.17 3.11
N TYR A 377 19.44 3.98 3.18
CA TYR A 377 20.14 2.73 3.49
C TYR A 377 20.99 2.22 2.31
N LEU A 378 20.63 2.54 1.06
CA LEU A 378 21.41 2.16 -0.13
C LEU A 378 22.88 2.61 -0.08
N THR A 379 23.19 3.70 0.62
CA THR A 379 24.57 4.22 0.76
C THR A 379 25.50 3.25 1.51
N ARG A 380 24.94 2.28 2.25
CA ARG A 380 25.69 1.22 2.93
C ARG A 380 26.12 0.09 1.98
N HIS A 381 25.56 0.03 0.76
CA HIS A 381 25.78 -1.05 -0.22
C HIS A 381 25.52 -2.46 0.33
N ASP A 382 24.57 -2.59 1.26
CA ASP A 382 24.17 -3.85 1.87
C ASP A 382 22.93 -4.40 1.15
N GLU A 383 23.14 -5.42 0.31
CA GLU A 383 22.10 -5.99 -0.56
C GLU A 383 20.94 -6.62 0.23
N VAL A 384 21.23 -7.31 1.34
CA VAL A 384 20.21 -8.08 2.08
C VAL A 384 19.19 -7.15 2.73
N PHE A 385 19.66 -6.11 3.41
CA PHE A 385 18.76 -5.16 4.05
C PHE A 385 18.12 -4.19 3.06
N SER A 386 18.78 -3.85 1.95
CA SER A 386 18.16 -3.09 0.86
C SER A 386 16.99 -3.87 0.24
N LEU A 387 17.15 -5.19 0.09
CA LEU A 387 16.08 -6.10 -0.34
C LEU A 387 14.92 -6.10 0.66
N ALA A 388 15.21 -6.20 1.96
CA ALA A 388 14.18 -6.17 3.00
C ALA A 388 13.36 -4.88 2.97
N HIS A 389 14.01 -3.72 2.81
CA HIS A 389 13.32 -2.44 2.68
C HIS A 389 12.41 -2.38 1.45
N SER A 390 12.86 -2.89 0.30
CA SER A 390 12.01 -2.98 -0.89
C SER A 390 10.77 -3.85 -0.66
N GLY A 391 10.91 -4.94 0.09
CA GLY A 391 9.81 -5.79 0.53
C GLY A 391 8.80 -5.05 1.41
N PHE A 392 9.26 -4.23 2.36
CA PHE A 392 8.36 -3.42 3.20
C PHE A 392 7.53 -2.43 2.36
N ILE A 393 8.15 -1.77 1.38
CA ILE A 393 7.43 -0.86 0.47
C ILE A 393 6.38 -1.64 -0.33
N ALA A 394 6.75 -2.79 -0.89
CA ALA A 394 5.84 -3.62 -1.68
C ALA A 394 4.65 -4.14 -0.85
N ILE A 395 4.87 -4.54 0.40
CA ILE A 395 3.82 -4.97 1.33
C ILE A 395 2.91 -3.78 1.67
N ALA A 396 3.46 -2.61 1.98
CA ALA A 396 2.67 -1.43 2.32
C ALA A 396 1.73 -1.00 1.17
N VAL A 397 2.25 -0.92 -0.06
CA VAL A 397 1.44 -0.53 -1.23
C VAL A 397 0.42 -1.59 -1.58
N GLY A 398 0.81 -2.87 -1.61
CA GLY A 398 -0.10 -3.98 -1.92
C GLY A 398 -1.23 -4.09 -0.89
N PHE A 399 -0.89 -4.09 0.40
CA PHE A 399 -1.88 -4.18 1.47
C PHE A 399 -2.85 -2.98 1.48
N GLY A 400 -2.33 -1.77 1.29
CA GLY A 400 -3.14 -0.56 1.18
C GLY A 400 -4.16 -0.63 0.04
N TYR A 401 -3.72 -1.13 -1.13
CA TYR A 401 -4.60 -1.36 -2.27
C TYR A 401 -5.65 -2.43 -2.00
N LEU A 402 -5.25 -3.58 -1.45
CA LEU A 402 -6.15 -4.70 -1.19
C LEU A 402 -7.28 -4.31 -0.24
N ILE A 403 -6.96 -3.63 0.86
CA ILE A 403 -7.95 -3.18 1.84
C ILE A 403 -8.88 -2.13 1.24
N PHE A 404 -8.35 -1.20 0.47
CA PHE A 404 -9.17 -0.22 -0.25
C PHE A 404 -10.15 -0.88 -1.22
N TYR A 405 -9.69 -1.89 -1.96
CA TYR A 405 -10.53 -2.68 -2.86
C TYR A 405 -11.63 -3.44 -2.11
N ILE A 406 -11.28 -4.10 -1.00
CA ILE A 406 -12.25 -4.80 -0.14
C ILE A 406 -13.29 -3.81 0.39
N ALA A 407 -12.86 -2.64 0.88
CA ALA A 407 -13.76 -1.61 1.39
C ALA A 407 -14.81 -1.17 0.35
N ILE A 408 -14.38 -0.84 -0.87
CA ILE A 408 -15.29 -0.47 -1.96
C ILE A 408 -16.29 -1.60 -2.25
N MET A 409 -15.83 -2.84 -2.25
CA MET A 409 -16.68 -4.00 -2.53
C MET A 409 -17.70 -4.26 -1.42
N THR A 410 -17.30 -4.14 -0.16
CA THR A 410 -18.18 -4.28 1.00
C THR A 410 -19.27 -3.22 1.00
N LEU A 411 -18.91 -1.96 0.75
CA LEU A 411 -19.85 -0.84 0.72
C LEU A 411 -20.83 -0.93 -0.46
N ARG A 412 -20.37 -1.41 -1.62
CA ARG A 412 -21.19 -1.53 -2.83
C ARG A 412 -22.07 -2.77 -2.88
N ASN A 413 -21.83 -3.75 -2.00
CA ASN A 413 -22.52 -5.04 -1.98
C ASN A 413 -22.80 -5.62 -3.38
N ALA A 414 -21.78 -5.71 -4.23
CA ALA A 414 -21.91 -6.05 -5.65
C ALA A 414 -22.24 -7.54 -5.92
N GLY A 415 -23.36 -8.04 -5.41
CA GLY A 415 -23.90 -9.38 -5.68
C GLY A 415 -24.00 -10.34 -4.48
N GLY A 416 -23.94 -9.84 -3.24
CA GLY A 416 -23.98 -10.67 -2.03
C GLY A 416 -22.61 -11.26 -1.64
N GLU A 417 -22.53 -11.81 -0.42
CA GLU A 417 -21.27 -12.21 0.24
C GLU A 417 -20.42 -13.17 -0.62
N LYS A 418 -21.05 -14.16 -1.26
CA LYS A 418 -20.36 -15.13 -2.13
C LYS A 418 -19.71 -14.47 -3.36
N VAL A 419 -20.37 -13.48 -3.96
CA VAL A 419 -19.84 -12.76 -5.14
C VAL A 419 -18.69 -11.83 -4.75
N VAL A 420 -18.80 -11.20 -3.57
CA VAL A 420 -17.72 -10.37 -3.00
C VAL A 420 -16.47 -11.22 -2.76
N ILE A 421 -16.61 -12.38 -2.09
CA ILE A 421 -15.49 -13.31 -1.84
C ILE A 421 -14.86 -13.77 -3.16
N TRP A 422 -15.66 -14.16 -4.14
CA TRP A 422 -15.16 -14.58 -5.44
C TRP A 422 -14.37 -13.46 -6.14
N ARG A 423 -14.90 -12.23 -6.20
CA ARG A 423 -14.21 -11.09 -6.82
C ARG A 423 -12.92 -10.70 -6.11
N ILE A 424 -12.85 -10.83 -4.78
CA ILE A 424 -11.62 -10.60 -4.02
C ILE A 424 -10.55 -11.62 -4.42
N ARG A 425 -10.92 -12.91 -4.50
CA ARG A 425 -10.00 -13.99 -4.87
C ARG A 425 -9.57 -13.92 -6.34
N SER A 426 -10.48 -13.54 -7.23
CA SER A 426 -10.23 -13.56 -8.68
C SER A 426 -9.58 -12.28 -9.22
N PHE A 427 -9.73 -11.13 -8.56
CA PHE A 427 -9.24 -9.86 -9.09
C PHE A 427 -8.47 -9.02 -8.08
N GLY A 428 -9.00 -8.84 -6.86
CA GLY A 428 -8.38 -7.97 -5.85
C GLY A 428 -7.01 -8.46 -5.40
N ALA A 429 -6.94 -9.70 -4.91
CA ALA A 429 -5.70 -10.29 -4.41
C ALA A 429 -4.64 -10.49 -5.52
N PRO A 430 -4.97 -11.03 -6.72
CA PRO A 430 -3.99 -11.16 -7.80
C PRO A 430 -3.40 -9.82 -8.23
N PHE A 431 -4.22 -8.77 -8.35
CA PHE A 431 -3.72 -7.44 -8.73
C PHE A 431 -2.80 -6.86 -7.65
N SER A 432 -3.16 -6.99 -6.37
CA SER A 432 -2.29 -6.59 -5.27
C SER A 432 -0.93 -7.30 -5.33
N ILE A 433 -0.93 -8.60 -5.61
CA ILE A 433 0.31 -9.40 -5.73
C ILE A 433 1.15 -8.92 -6.92
N ILE A 434 0.53 -8.64 -8.07
CA ILE A 434 1.22 -8.12 -9.27
C ILE A 434 1.86 -6.77 -8.98
N VAL A 435 1.13 -5.85 -8.33
CA VAL A 435 1.66 -4.52 -7.97
C VAL A 435 2.83 -4.67 -6.99
N SER A 436 2.69 -5.49 -5.96
CA SER A 436 3.78 -5.75 -5.01
C SER A 436 5.00 -6.38 -5.72
N ALA A 437 4.80 -7.36 -6.60
CA ALA A 437 5.88 -8.00 -7.35
C ALA A 437 6.59 -7.01 -8.29
N PHE A 438 5.85 -6.13 -8.96
CA PHE A 438 6.41 -5.08 -9.80
C PHE A 438 7.24 -4.08 -9.00
N ILE A 439 6.74 -3.63 -7.84
CA ILE A 439 7.49 -2.74 -6.93
C ILE A 439 8.74 -3.43 -6.43
N THR A 440 8.65 -4.67 -5.96
CA THR A 440 9.82 -5.45 -5.55
C THR A 440 10.83 -5.55 -6.68
N MET A 441 10.42 -5.96 -7.89
CA MET A 441 11.32 -6.08 -9.04
C MET A 441 12.01 -4.75 -9.37
N LEU A 442 11.26 -3.64 -9.36
CA LEU A 442 11.79 -2.31 -9.67
C LEU A 442 12.84 -1.87 -8.62
N PHE A 443 12.51 -1.95 -7.34
CA PHE A 443 13.41 -1.50 -6.27
C PHE A 443 14.60 -2.46 -6.06
N CYS A 444 14.40 -3.77 -6.18
CA CYS A 444 15.47 -4.77 -6.12
C CYS A 444 16.42 -4.64 -7.31
N GLY A 445 15.86 -4.57 -8.53
CA GLY A 445 16.64 -4.41 -9.75
C GLY A 445 17.44 -3.12 -9.73
N PHE A 446 16.84 -2.03 -9.25
CA PHE A 446 17.54 -0.77 -9.06
C PHE A 446 18.65 -0.86 -8.00
N SER A 447 18.37 -1.47 -6.83
CA SER A 447 19.38 -1.66 -5.77
C SER A 447 20.58 -2.47 -6.28
N HIS A 448 20.32 -3.60 -6.93
CA HIS A 448 21.35 -4.46 -7.48
C HIS A 448 22.15 -3.77 -8.61
N TYR A 449 21.48 -3.00 -9.46
CA TYR A 449 22.14 -2.22 -10.51
C TYR A 449 23.07 -1.15 -9.91
N ILE A 450 22.60 -0.36 -8.95
CA ILE A 450 23.41 0.69 -8.31
C ILE A 450 24.59 0.10 -7.51
N ILE A 451 24.39 -1.02 -6.82
CA ILE A 451 25.45 -1.64 -6.00
C ILE A 451 26.55 -2.26 -6.87
N ASN A 452 26.19 -2.89 -8.00
CA ASN A 452 27.13 -3.71 -8.78
C ASN A 452 27.60 -3.09 -10.10
N HIS A 453 26.97 -2.02 -10.59
CA HIS A 453 27.32 -1.40 -11.88
C HIS A 453 27.75 0.05 -11.75
N GLU A 454 28.73 0.42 -12.57
CA GLU A 454 29.16 1.80 -12.78
C GLU A 454 28.03 2.56 -13.50
N SER A 455 27.39 3.50 -12.80
CA SER A 455 26.27 4.27 -13.32
C SER A 455 26.48 5.76 -13.08
N ALA A 456 25.92 6.60 -13.96
CA ALA A 456 25.96 8.06 -13.78
C ALA A 456 25.24 8.54 -12.51
N LEU A 457 24.44 7.67 -11.89
CA LEU A 457 23.73 7.92 -10.64
C LEU A 457 24.57 7.57 -9.41
N SER A 458 25.72 6.89 -9.54
CA SER A 458 26.54 6.47 -8.40
C SER A 458 26.87 7.60 -7.40
N PRO A 459 27.09 8.87 -7.79
CA PRO A 459 27.37 9.95 -6.82
C PRO A 459 26.19 10.31 -5.92
N TRP A 460 24.95 9.97 -6.30
CA TRP A 460 23.74 10.24 -5.51
C TRP A 460 23.47 9.16 -4.46
N PHE A 461 24.10 8.00 -4.61
CA PHE A 461 23.89 6.81 -3.78
C PHE A 461 25.18 6.34 -3.09
N SER A 462 26.30 7.00 -3.34
CA SER A 462 27.56 6.72 -2.65
C SER A 462 27.65 7.46 -1.33
N ALA A 463 28.42 6.90 -0.41
CA ALA A 463 28.59 7.47 0.92
C ALA A 463 29.37 8.80 0.88
N ASN A 464 28.81 9.85 1.48
CA ASN A 464 29.51 11.11 1.69
C ASN A 464 30.17 11.15 3.07
N LEU A 465 31.48 10.92 3.07
CA LEU A 465 32.37 10.85 4.23
C LEU A 465 33.38 12.02 4.23
N ALA A 466 33.12 13.08 3.46
CA ALA A 466 34.04 14.20 3.34
C ALA A 466 34.28 14.86 4.70
N TRP A 467 35.56 15.16 4.97
CA TRP A 467 36.05 15.81 6.19
C TRP A 467 35.72 15.08 7.50
N SER A 468 35.27 13.82 7.42
CA SER A 468 34.97 13.02 8.60
C SER A 468 36.24 12.49 9.29
N ASP A 469 36.21 12.38 10.62
CA ASP A 469 37.24 11.68 11.39
C ASP A 469 36.89 10.19 11.50
N LEU A 470 37.53 9.39 10.66
CA LEU A 470 37.41 7.94 10.58
C LEU A 470 38.61 7.24 11.25
N SER A 471 39.44 7.96 12.00
CA SER A 471 40.70 7.44 12.53
C SER A 471 40.56 6.32 13.56
N GLN A 472 39.36 6.15 14.12
CA GLN A 472 39.00 5.06 15.03
C GLN A 472 37.88 4.17 14.48
N ALA A 473 37.49 4.38 13.22
CA ALA A 473 36.47 3.59 12.56
C ALA A 473 36.97 2.18 12.25
N ASN A 474 36.14 1.16 12.49
CA ASN A 474 36.35 -0.15 11.91
C ASN A 474 35.71 -0.21 10.52
N LEU A 475 36.52 0.01 9.48
CA LEU A 475 36.07 0.02 8.08
C LEU A 475 36.21 -1.34 7.39
N ARG A 476 36.67 -2.39 8.10
CA ARG A 476 36.88 -3.71 7.49
C ARG A 476 35.61 -4.26 6.86
N GLY A 477 35.69 -4.61 5.58
CA GLY A 477 34.58 -5.17 4.81
C GLY A 477 33.52 -4.16 4.37
N ALA A 478 33.69 -2.86 4.66
CA ALA A 478 32.83 -1.83 4.10
C ALA A 478 33.09 -1.67 2.59
N ASN A 479 32.02 -1.49 1.82
CA ASN A 479 32.11 -1.15 0.41
C ASN A 479 32.02 0.38 0.28
N LEU A 480 33.10 1.02 -0.16
CA LEU A 480 33.23 2.48 -0.28
C LEU A 480 33.43 2.90 -1.74
N ASN A 481 32.83 2.15 -2.67
CA ASN A 481 32.80 2.50 -4.08
C ASN A 481 32.14 3.85 -4.29
N ASP A 482 32.75 4.68 -5.14
CA ASP A 482 32.29 6.04 -5.45
C ASP A 482 32.15 6.95 -4.22
N ALA A 483 32.62 6.52 -3.03
CA ALA A 483 32.44 7.26 -1.79
C ALA A 483 33.23 8.57 -1.83
N ASN A 484 32.63 9.63 -1.31
CA ASN A 484 33.30 10.91 -1.18
C ASN A 484 34.04 10.98 0.16
N LEU A 485 35.35 10.74 0.15
CA LEU A 485 36.25 10.78 1.30
C LEU A 485 37.15 12.03 1.29
N LEU A 486 36.72 13.10 0.60
CA LEU A 486 37.46 14.36 0.47
C LEU A 486 37.89 14.89 1.84
N GLY A 487 39.19 14.98 2.09
CA GLY A 487 39.76 15.50 3.33
C GLY A 487 39.50 14.63 4.57
N ALA A 488 39.01 13.39 4.41
CA ALA A 488 38.71 12.51 5.53
C ALA A 488 39.99 12.11 6.30
N GLN A 489 39.89 11.99 7.63
CA GLN A 489 40.99 11.51 8.48
C GLN A 489 40.85 10.01 8.70
N LEU A 490 41.57 9.19 7.92
CA LEU A 490 41.50 7.73 8.01
C LEU A 490 42.54 7.18 8.99
N SER A 491 43.75 7.76 9.01
CA SER A 491 44.79 7.40 9.97
C SER A 491 44.74 8.27 11.23
N LYS A 492 45.16 7.74 12.39
CA LYS A 492 45.11 8.45 13.67
C LYS A 492 46.40 9.23 13.94
N ARG A 493 46.23 10.52 14.27
CA ARG A 493 47.31 11.38 14.78
C ARG A 493 47.41 11.23 16.29
N GLU A 494 48.54 10.77 16.80
CA GLU A 494 48.80 10.75 18.24
C GLU A 494 49.16 12.17 18.70
N LYS A 495 48.43 12.71 19.69
CA LYS A 495 48.65 14.05 20.23
C LYS A 495 49.81 13.99 21.23
N ASP A 496 51.05 14.08 20.74
CA ASP A 496 52.16 14.49 21.60
C ASP A 496 52.63 15.90 21.24
N LYS A 497 52.66 16.79 22.25
CA LYS A 497 52.71 18.25 22.07
C LYS A 497 54.13 18.81 21.88
N THR A 498 55.15 17.96 21.77
CA THR A 498 56.56 18.37 21.68
C THR A 498 57.24 17.69 20.50
N LEU A 499 56.81 18.03 19.29
CA LEU A 499 57.43 17.54 18.06
C LEU A 499 58.09 18.71 17.32
N GLU A 500 59.37 18.94 17.63
CA GLU A 500 60.23 19.95 16.99
C GLU A 500 60.65 19.57 15.55
N SER A 501 60.28 18.39 15.05
CA SER A 501 60.52 17.98 13.66
C SER A 501 59.30 17.29 13.04
N GLN A 502 58.99 17.62 11.78
CA GLN A 502 57.92 16.95 11.02
C GLN A 502 58.22 15.46 10.72
N MET A 503 59.47 14.97 10.87
CA MET A 503 59.77 13.53 10.75
C MET A 503 59.37 12.74 12.01
N ASP A 504 59.50 13.33 13.20
CA ASP A 504 59.01 12.66 14.43
C ASP A 504 57.49 12.60 14.46
N TYR A 505 56.80 13.51 13.77
CA TYR A 505 55.34 13.54 13.66
C TYR A 505 54.76 12.25 13.04
N TYR A 506 55.39 11.69 12.00
CA TYR A 506 54.87 10.48 11.34
C TYR A 506 55.21 9.17 12.07
N ARG A 507 56.18 9.17 12.99
CA ARG A 507 56.53 7.99 13.82
C ARG A 507 55.37 7.55 14.71
N TRP A 508 54.55 8.49 15.13
CA TRP A 508 53.42 8.27 16.03
C TRP A 508 52.06 8.22 15.31
N VAL A 509 52.04 8.15 13.98
CA VAL A 509 50.80 7.91 13.23
C VAL A 509 50.43 6.43 13.29
N ILE A 510 49.21 6.14 13.72
CA ILE A 510 48.63 4.80 13.62
C ILE A 510 47.85 4.75 12.31
N GLY A 511 48.35 3.94 11.37
CA GLY A 511 47.74 3.75 10.06
C GLY A 511 46.38 3.07 10.10
N ALA A 512 45.48 3.48 9.21
CA ALA A 512 44.21 2.80 9.01
C ALA A 512 44.40 1.39 8.43
N ASP A 513 43.63 0.41 8.88
CA ASP A 513 43.56 -0.90 8.24
C ASP A 513 42.43 -0.89 7.20
N LEU A 514 42.82 -0.80 5.94
CA LEU A 514 41.95 -0.73 4.76
C LEU A 514 42.26 -1.89 3.78
N ALA A 515 42.87 -2.97 4.28
CA ALA A 515 43.28 -4.08 3.45
C ALA A 515 42.06 -4.77 2.80
N GLY A 516 42.16 -5.03 1.49
CA GLY A 516 41.11 -5.69 0.70
C GLY A 516 39.85 -4.86 0.48
N MET A 517 39.82 -3.58 0.88
CA MET A 517 38.64 -2.72 0.73
C MET A 517 38.34 -2.40 -0.73
N ASN A 518 37.06 -2.21 -1.03
CA ASN A 518 36.63 -1.68 -2.33
C ASN A 518 36.48 -0.15 -2.22
N LEU A 519 37.40 0.58 -2.85
CA LEU A 519 37.52 2.03 -2.90
C LEU A 519 37.51 2.51 -4.36
N ARG A 520 36.92 1.73 -5.25
CA ARG A 520 36.88 2.02 -6.68
C ARG A 520 36.19 3.36 -6.91
N ARG A 521 36.86 4.26 -7.64
CA ARG A 521 36.43 5.65 -7.91
C ARG A 521 36.12 6.50 -6.67
N ALA A 522 36.53 6.07 -5.48
CA ALA A 522 36.37 6.88 -4.28
C ALA A 522 37.14 8.19 -4.41
N ASN A 523 36.54 9.29 -3.96
CA ASN A 523 37.20 10.59 -3.89
C ASN A 523 37.97 10.72 -2.58
N LEU A 524 39.23 10.30 -2.56
CA LEU A 524 40.15 10.39 -1.42
C LEU A 524 40.99 11.67 -1.44
N GLU A 525 40.54 12.71 -2.17
CA GLU A 525 41.33 13.91 -2.34
C GLU A 525 41.63 14.57 -0.99
N GLY A 526 42.89 14.89 -0.71
CA GLY A 526 43.29 15.52 0.56
C GLY A 526 43.14 14.63 1.81
N ALA A 527 42.75 13.36 1.66
CA ALA A 527 42.54 12.45 2.79
C ALA A 527 43.86 12.15 3.54
N PHE A 528 43.79 11.96 4.85
CA PHE A 528 44.94 11.60 5.67
C PHE A 528 45.04 10.08 5.81
N LEU A 529 45.89 9.48 4.98
CA LEU A 529 46.09 8.02 4.83
C LEU A 529 47.47 7.57 5.36
N ALA A 530 48.23 8.42 6.02
CA ALA A 530 49.60 8.10 6.42
C ALA A 530 49.67 6.75 7.18
N ARG A 531 50.58 5.88 6.74
CA ARG A 531 50.84 4.52 7.23
C ARG A 531 49.67 3.54 7.09
N ALA A 532 48.62 3.89 6.35
CA ALA A 532 47.49 3.00 6.13
C ALA A 532 47.89 1.74 5.36
N ASP A 533 47.27 0.62 5.70
CA ASP A 533 47.38 -0.63 4.96
C ASP A 533 46.27 -0.70 3.91
N LEU A 534 46.61 -0.50 2.63
CA LEU A 534 45.70 -0.65 1.49
C LEU A 534 46.02 -1.92 0.69
N SER A 535 46.70 -2.89 1.29
CA SER A 535 47.06 -4.11 0.59
C SER A 535 45.81 -4.84 0.07
N PHE A 536 45.88 -5.40 -1.15
CA PHE A 536 44.77 -6.07 -1.83
C PHE A 536 43.51 -5.21 -2.10
N ALA A 537 43.50 -3.91 -1.79
CA ALA A 537 42.36 -3.03 -2.00
C ALA A 537 42.11 -2.74 -3.49
N ASP A 538 40.85 -2.56 -3.90
CA ASP A 538 40.49 -2.09 -5.24
C ASP A 538 40.33 -0.56 -5.23
N LEU A 539 41.25 0.15 -5.87
CA LEU A 539 41.31 1.61 -5.96
C LEU A 539 41.20 2.08 -7.42
N GLN A 540 40.63 1.25 -8.30
CA GLN A 540 40.51 1.58 -9.71
C GLN A 540 39.80 2.92 -9.92
N GLY A 541 40.43 3.86 -10.61
CA GLY A 541 39.85 5.18 -10.85
C GLY A 541 39.69 6.09 -9.63
N ALA A 542 40.18 5.71 -8.44
CA ALA A 542 40.09 6.52 -7.23
C ALA A 542 40.85 7.85 -7.37
N ASN A 543 40.33 8.93 -6.77
CA ASN A 543 41.00 10.21 -6.73
C ASN A 543 41.82 10.36 -5.45
N LEU A 544 43.12 10.12 -5.51
CA LEU A 544 44.10 10.25 -4.42
C LEU A 544 44.85 11.60 -4.50
N ALA A 545 44.34 12.57 -5.24
CA ALA A 545 44.93 13.90 -5.34
C ALA A 545 45.14 14.50 -3.95
N SER A 546 46.32 15.01 -3.65
CA SER A 546 46.66 15.70 -2.40
C SER A 546 46.48 14.88 -1.12
N ALA A 547 46.20 13.58 -1.23
CA ALA A 547 46.15 12.69 -0.08
C ALA A 547 47.54 12.59 0.57
N ASP A 548 47.57 12.44 1.89
CA ASP A 548 48.79 12.13 2.63
C ASP A 548 49.03 10.63 2.58
N LEU A 549 49.94 10.22 1.70
CA LEU A 549 50.26 8.81 1.42
C LEU A 549 51.56 8.34 2.08
N PHE A 550 52.07 9.06 3.09
CA PHE A 550 53.33 8.73 3.74
C PHE A 550 53.30 7.30 4.32
N GLY A 551 54.20 6.42 3.87
CA GLY A 551 54.32 5.04 4.39
C GLY A 551 53.11 4.13 4.16
N VAL A 552 52.24 4.45 3.20
CA VAL A 552 51.08 3.61 2.83
C VAL A 552 51.55 2.31 2.18
N ASN A 553 50.93 1.19 2.55
CA ASN A 553 51.17 -0.11 1.93
C ASN A 553 50.20 -0.34 0.76
N PHE A 554 50.71 -0.35 -0.48
CA PHE A 554 49.93 -0.63 -1.70
C PHE A 554 50.13 -2.06 -2.25
N ARG A 555 50.72 -2.99 -1.49
CA ARG A 555 50.97 -4.36 -1.96
C ARG A 555 49.68 -5.03 -2.49
N CYS A 556 49.69 -5.47 -3.73
CA CYS A 556 48.55 -6.06 -4.43
C CYS A 556 47.29 -5.18 -4.53
N ALA A 557 47.40 -3.88 -4.27
CA ALA A 557 46.32 -2.93 -4.46
C ALA A 557 46.15 -2.62 -5.96
N ASP A 558 44.91 -2.47 -6.41
CA ASP A 558 44.58 -2.15 -7.81
C ASP A 558 44.42 -0.65 -8.00
N LEU A 559 45.43 -0.01 -8.59
CA LEU A 559 45.54 1.44 -8.80
C LEU A 559 45.36 1.85 -10.27
N ARG A 560 44.85 0.96 -11.11
CA ARG A 560 44.61 1.27 -12.53
C ARG A 560 43.69 2.49 -12.64
N LYS A 561 44.07 3.46 -13.48
CA LYS A 561 43.35 4.75 -13.65
C LYS A 561 43.23 5.62 -12.40
N ALA A 562 43.89 5.33 -11.29
CA ALA A 562 43.85 6.21 -10.11
C ALA A 562 44.47 7.59 -10.43
N ASN A 563 43.95 8.65 -9.82
CA ASN A 563 44.47 10.01 -9.95
C ASN A 563 45.33 10.38 -8.74
N PHE A 564 46.57 10.82 -8.98
CA PHE A 564 47.50 11.25 -7.94
C PHE A 564 47.83 12.75 -8.02
N LYS A 565 47.21 13.54 -8.91
CA LYS A 565 47.59 14.96 -9.10
C LYS A 565 46.62 15.92 -8.42
N PRO A 566 47.11 16.90 -7.63
CA PRO A 566 48.50 17.07 -7.15
C PRO A 566 48.74 16.28 -5.85
N TYR A 567 49.69 15.35 -5.72
CA TYR A 567 49.92 14.65 -4.43
C TYR A 567 50.73 15.50 -3.46
N ARG A 568 50.48 15.34 -2.15
CA ARG A 568 51.25 16.03 -1.11
C ARG A 568 52.61 15.37 -0.98
N VAL A 569 53.67 16.16 -1.18
CA VAL A 569 55.04 15.74 -0.91
C VAL A 569 55.49 16.37 0.39
N HIS A 570 55.86 15.54 1.36
CA HIS A 570 56.49 16.02 2.59
C HIS A 570 57.91 16.46 2.24
N LYS A 571 58.22 17.71 2.54
CA LYS A 571 59.52 18.30 2.25
C LYS A 571 60.24 18.52 3.56
N LEU A 572 61.17 17.66 4.00
CA LEU A 572 62.05 18.05 5.10
C LEU A 572 63.52 17.66 5.01
N ILE A 573 64.27 18.75 5.22
CA ILE A 573 65.59 18.94 5.83
C ILE A 573 66.75 18.17 5.22
N LYS A 574 67.60 18.97 4.57
CA LYS A 574 69.01 18.71 4.31
C LYS A 574 69.69 18.30 5.63
N LYS A 575 70.10 17.03 5.78
CA LYS A 575 71.11 16.72 6.80
C LYS A 575 72.33 17.61 6.53
N PRO A 576 73.05 18.09 7.56
CA PRO A 576 74.18 19.00 7.38
C PRO A 576 75.21 18.52 6.33
N ASP A 577 75.33 17.20 6.18
CA ASP A 577 76.30 16.54 5.30
C ASP A 577 75.72 16.02 3.97
N ASP A 578 74.41 16.17 3.71
CA ASP A 578 73.81 15.72 2.45
C ASP A 578 73.83 16.84 1.38
N PRO A 579 74.42 16.60 0.20
CA PRO A 579 74.60 17.62 -0.83
C PRO A 579 73.27 18.09 -1.46
N GLU A 580 72.23 17.26 -1.42
CA GLU A 580 70.90 17.57 -1.95
C GLU A 580 69.78 17.23 -0.95
N PRO A 581 68.66 17.99 -0.92
CA PRO A 581 67.48 17.60 -0.15
C PRO A 581 66.92 16.27 -0.68
N GLN A 582 67.05 15.20 0.10
CA GLN A 582 66.44 13.92 -0.24
C GLN A 582 64.92 14.01 0.00
N TRP A 583 64.14 13.68 -1.03
CA TRP A 583 62.70 13.48 -0.90
C TRP A 583 62.48 12.19 -0.14
N VAL A 584 62.21 12.29 1.16
CA VAL A 584 61.94 11.12 1.98
C VAL A 584 60.47 10.74 1.81
N ASP A 585 60.27 9.59 1.16
CA ASP A 585 59.05 8.82 1.04
C ASP A 585 57.98 9.36 0.08
N GLN A 586 58.25 9.15 -1.22
CA GLN A 586 57.19 8.92 -2.19
C GLN A 586 56.45 7.61 -1.82
N PRO A 587 55.14 7.50 -2.09
CA PRO A 587 54.43 6.24 -1.84
C PRO A 587 55.03 5.13 -2.71
N ASP A 588 55.39 4.01 -2.08
CA ASP A 588 55.94 2.84 -2.76
C ASP A 588 54.84 2.11 -3.54
N LEU A 589 54.98 2.10 -4.86
CA LEU A 589 54.04 1.45 -5.77
C LEU A 589 54.58 0.10 -6.29
N SER A 590 55.76 -0.34 -5.88
CA SER A 590 56.48 -1.50 -6.46
C SER A 590 55.70 -2.82 -6.42
N GLY A 591 54.78 -2.97 -5.47
CA GLY A 591 53.90 -4.12 -5.33
C GLY A 591 52.47 -3.91 -5.80
N ALA A 592 52.13 -2.77 -6.41
CA ALA A 592 50.77 -2.43 -6.79
C ALA A 592 50.44 -2.81 -8.25
N ILE A 593 49.17 -3.08 -8.52
CA ILE A 593 48.66 -3.33 -9.88
C ILE A 593 48.33 -1.98 -10.52
N ILE A 594 49.13 -1.58 -11.51
CA ILE A 594 49.02 -0.26 -12.18
C ILE A 594 48.80 -0.41 -13.70
N ASP A 595 48.48 0.70 -14.37
CA ASP A 595 48.40 0.78 -15.84
C ASP A 595 49.19 1.98 -16.40
N GLU A 596 49.26 2.08 -17.73
CA GLU A 596 49.94 3.18 -18.42
C GLU A 596 49.35 4.55 -18.09
N THR A 597 48.06 4.62 -17.73
CA THR A 597 47.41 5.89 -17.37
C THR A 597 47.88 6.40 -16.01
N THR A 598 48.27 5.50 -15.11
CA THR A 598 48.91 5.83 -13.83
C THR A 598 50.24 6.55 -14.05
N ILE A 599 51.05 6.18 -15.06
CA ILE A 599 52.33 6.85 -15.40
C ILE A 599 52.12 8.33 -15.72
N ALA A 600 51.09 8.66 -16.49
CA ALA A 600 50.79 10.05 -16.87
C ALA A 600 50.36 10.91 -15.65
N ARG A 601 49.90 10.26 -14.58
CA ARG A 601 49.33 10.87 -13.38
C ARG A 601 50.29 10.84 -12.19
N PHE A 602 51.38 10.09 -12.25
CA PHE A 602 52.41 10.02 -11.22
C PHE A 602 53.66 10.81 -11.65
N ARG A 603 54.39 11.42 -10.70
CA ARG A 603 55.51 12.33 -11.01
C ARG A 603 56.83 11.60 -11.24
N ASP A 604 57.10 10.56 -10.46
CA ASP A 604 58.28 9.71 -10.63
C ASP A 604 58.00 8.62 -11.64
N ARG A 605 58.48 8.84 -12.87
CA ARG A 605 58.25 7.89 -13.95
C ARG A 605 59.06 6.62 -13.78
N LYS A 606 60.23 6.67 -13.13
CA LYS A 606 61.15 5.53 -13.09
C LYS A 606 60.58 4.37 -12.27
N MET A 607 60.13 4.64 -11.05
CA MET A 607 59.49 3.61 -10.20
C MET A 607 58.24 3.02 -10.87
N VAL A 608 57.42 3.87 -11.48
CA VAL A 608 56.18 3.43 -12.14
C VAL A 608 56.46 2.64 -13.41
N GLU A 609 57.48 3.01 -14.19
CA GLU A 609 57.95 2.26 -15.36
C GLU A 609 58.51 0.89 -14.98
N GLU A 610 59.33 0.81 -13.92
CA GLU A 610 59.86 -0.45 -13.38
C GLU A 610 58.74 -1.37 -12.84
N THR A 611 57.77 -0.78 -12.13
CA THR A 611 56.59 -1.51 -11.63
C THR A 611 55.73 -2.03 -12.78
N LEU A 612 55.52 -1.21 -13.82
CA LEU A 612 54.72 -1.60 -14.98
C LEU A 612 55.40 -2.70 -15.79
N ALA A 613 56.73 -2.66 -15.91
CA ALA A 613 57.52 -3.72 -16.55
C ALA A 613 57.36 -5.07 -15.84
N ARG A 614 57.10 -5.04 -14.53
CA ARG A 614 56.90 -6.22 -13.68
C ARG A 614 55.42 -6.61 -13.48
N LYS A 615 54.49 -5.98 -14.22
CA LYS A 615 53.04 -6.14 -14.04
C LYS A 615 52.57 -7.60 -14.04
N ASP A 616 53.02 -8.43 -14.97
CA ASP A 616 52.56 -9.82 -15.09
C ASP A 616 53.07 -10.70 -13.94
N GLU A 617 54.28 -10.42 -13.44
CA GLU A 617 54.86 -11.08 -12.27
C GLU A 617 54.11 -10.67 -10.99
N ILE A 618 53.85 -9.37 -10.80
CA ILE A 618 53.06 -8.85 -9.67
C ILE A 618 51.65 -9.45 -9.67
N LEU A 619 50.98 -9.52 -10.83
CA LEU A 619 49.65 -10.15 -10.95
C LEU A 619 49.67 -11.63 -10.53
N LYS A 620 50.73 -12.36 -10.87
CA LYS A 620 50.90 -13.76 -10.49
C LYS A 620 51.20 -13.90 -8.99
N GLU A 621 52.11 -13.10 -8.44
CA GLU A 621 52.43 -13.07 -7.00
C GLU A 621 51.17 -12.77 -6.17
N CYS A 622 50.39 -11.76 -6.56
CA CYS A 622 49.15 -11.40 -5.90
C CYS A 622 48.06 -12.49 -6.01
N ALA A 623 47.98 -13.21 -7.12
CA ALA A 623 47.07 -14.35 -7.28
C ALA A 623 47.48 -15.53 -6.40
N GLU A 624 48.77 -15.84 -6.33
CA GLU A 624 49.32 -16.87 -5.44
C GLU A 624 49.12 -16.51 -3.96
N GLU A 625 49.31 -15.26 -3.58
CA GLU A 625 49.05 -14.78 -2.21
C GLU A 625 47.57 -14.83 -1.85
N ARG A 626 46.67 -14.44 -2.77
CA ARG A 626 45.21 -14.59 -2.56
C ARG A 626 44.81 -16.05 -2.40
N SER A 627 45.40 -16.97 -3.17
CA SER A 627 45.10 -18.41 -3.04
C SER A 627 45.67 -19.04 -1.77
N LYS A 628 46.85 -18.62 -1.29
CA LYS A 628 47.44 -19.05 -0.01
C LYS A 628 46.72 -18.44 1.20
N GLY A 629 46.19 -17.22 1.07
CA GLY A 629 45.41 -16.53 2.10
C GLY A 629 43.95 -17.00 2.24
N ALA A 630 43.41 -17.73 1.25
CA ALA A 630 42.06 -18.29 1.29
C ALA A 630 41.86 -19.34 2.41
N THR A 631 42.94 -19.85 3.01
CA THR A 631 42.91 -20.74 4.19
C THR A 631 43.10 -20.01 5.53
N SER A 632 43.36 -18.69 5.56
CA SER A 632 43.50 -17.93 6.81
C SER A 632 43.12 -16.45 6.71
N LEU A 633 41.82 -16.17 6.59
CA LEU A 633 41.23 -15.01 7.28
C LEU A 633 40.99 -15.41 8.76
N ARG A 634 42.07 -15.69 9.51
CA ARG A 634 42.04 -15.71 10.97
C ARG A 634 42.69 -14.43 11.50
N PRO A 635 42.16 -13.86 12.60
CA PRO A 635 42.62 -12.58 13.11
C PRO A 635 44.10 -12.67 13.52
N LEU A 636 44.87 -11.61 13.24
CA LEU A 636 46.09 -11.32 14.01
C LEU A 636 45.73 -11.46 15.50
N PRO A 637 46.50 -12.24 16.29
CA PRO A 637 46.17 -12.47 17.69
C PRO A 637 46.11 -11.13 18.43
N LYS A 638 44.97 -10.87 19.06
CA LYS A 638 44.88 -9.90 20.16
C LYS A 638 45.92 -10.32 21.20
N ASN A 639 46.80 -9.39 21.58
CA ASN A 639 47.91 -9.51 22.54
C ASN A 639 49.29 -9.79 21.93
N VAL A 640 49.95 -8.75 21.44
CA VAL A 640 51.40 -8.64 21.67
C VAL A 640 51.56 -8.09 23.08
N LYS A 641 51.85 -8.98 24.04
CA LYS A 641 52.44 -8.59 25.31
C LYS A 641 53.67 -7.74 25.00
N ARG A 642 53.79 -6.58 25.64
CA ARG A 642 55.04 -5.82 25.74
C ARG A 642 56.16 -6.76 26.19
N THR A 643 57.01 -7.19 25.28
CA THR A 643 58.35 -7.69 25.62
C THR A 643 59.23 -6.47 25.79
N VAL A 644 59.27 -5.96 27.02
CA VAL A 644 60.34 -5.07 27.47
C VAL A 644 61.62 -5.89 27.48
N VAL A 645 62.52 -5.63 26.53
CA VAL A 645 63.89 -6.12 26.60
C VAL A 645 64.72 -5.06 27.33
N GLY A 646 64.95 -5.33 28.62
CA GLY A 646 66.09 -4.94 29.44
C GLY A 646 66.69 -3.53 29.32
N THR A 647 66.34 -2.65 30.26
CA THR A 647 67.32 -1.75 30.88
C THR A 647 67.23 -1.87 32.40
N ARG A 648 68.38 -2.00 33.05
CA ARG A 648 68.55 -2.22 34.50
C ARG A 648 67.94 -1.07 35.31
N PRO A 649 67.35 -1.31 36.49
CA PRO A 649 66.91 -0.23 37.36
C PRO A 649 68.12 0.42 38.05
N ALA A 650 68.25 1.73 37.92
CA ALA A 650 69.09 2.54 38.81
C ALA A 650 68.38 2.64 40.18
N LYS A 651 69.17 2.50 41.25
CA LYS A 651 68.72 2.63 42.65
C LYS A 651 68.20 4.05 42.92
N PRO A 652 67.22 4.21 43.83
CA PRO A 652 66.78 5.52 44.29
C PRO A 652 67.75 6.07 45.36
N GLU A 653 68.08 7.35 45.25
CA GLU A 653 68.43 8.21 46.39
C GLU A 653 67.16 8.89 46.90
#